data_AF-A0A2P6NIR8-F1
#
_entry.id   AF-A0A2P6NIR8-F1
#
_cell.length_a   1.000
_cell.length_b   1.000
_cell.length_c   1.000
_cell.angle_alpha   90.00
_cell.angle_beta   90.00
_cell.angle_gamma   90.00
#
_symmetry.space_group_name_H-M   'P 1'
#
loop_
_entity.id
_entity.type
_entity.pdbx_description
1 polymer ?
#
loop_
_entity_poly.entity_id
_entity_poly.type
_entity_poly.pdbx_seq_one_letter_code
_entity_poly.pdbx_strand_id
1 'polypeptide(L)'
;MAGGTGTWLLLILSASMLIRYAISLWPYSGAGKPPMFGDYEAQRHWMEITNSIPLSEWYHNTTRNDLHYWGLDYPPLTAYHSWLCGHVEPESMALYSSRGYETSSSKLYMRLSISYIFPLVILFLRDTNAKTSTTNTFEHNVRRFSPLFVALMQPALMLIDHGHFQYNSVSLGLSLWSLVFLQSGRHFLASIMFSLSLNFKQMSLYFALPFFFHMLGEALHLKSWRGSFSRIFFLGAGVILTFGTLWVPFYAANGLEGLGQLIHRLFPVARGLFEDKVANFWCTIDLVVKLKRIVDPNRLFPITVAFTLLGLLPSGVDLLKRPSYVRLVFSLFVSSMSFYLFSFQVHEKTILFPLLPMTLLAGKCFEEFCWMTLVSMFSMYPLLIRDGQSIPYFSLFVFFLSIAFAGRQQNASKFKRIAQFLSLLGMMSIHIIFASMKPPAKLPDLFVLLFTSFSFLHFAAFFLWANYVQFTMKESSDIAKLRRKIWVTVLQPAKKSGPGSSHAASLQSGGVAAESRKDDQPTIGFPLSITYAFITFQMNLLKGYLPLHDLTWYQGRLAQLRGHALLQVLRERKSVPSTVGHFDKIFASIWLSEDHVLFSTKDGKLIYWDTYGGRSGHITVPPRTKSNPGVVNSFGSHFLAQNEECTFLLSTGEDSTELAVYSLPSLDCVNILRGHQDWVFGAAFIDQHHFVSGSRDCTVKMWNVTADATESSQCIATRLNHTKKVRAICFDRVSCTFSSLSADRTIKIWDPSRMDVISEVLLTRAPDLVCIDVKPDAGLLAVGSLEHFTFIDIRSRHLVSVPSKDESLGVRSLVFVDNVLSIGGGKGYLSFYDIRAGRFMPVDDEGKEYFTSGRGWLDKNEAYLSYFHDTTVHNAIYTHSYNPSKTKIFVGGGPLMAEQKKRPPGGSNPRPPGVNIS
;
A
#
# COMPACT_ATOMS: atom_id res chain seq x y z
N MET A 1 12.85 8.14 31.42
CA MET A 1 12.06 7.41 30.39
C MET A 1 10.57 7.53 30.65
N ALA A 2 10.02 8.75 30.58
CA ALA A 2 8.58 8.97 30.65
C ALA A 2 8.15 9.64 29.34
N GLY A 3 8.11 8.86 28.25
CA GLY A 3 7.44 9.32 27.03
C GLY A 3 5.98 9.65 27.37
N GLY A 4 5.48 10.77 26.86
CA GLY A 4 4.09 11.16 27.05
C GLY A 4 3.11 10.13 26.51
N THR A 5 1.83 10.26 26.85
CA THR A 5 0.74 9.40 26.36
C THR A 5 0.73 9.25 24.84
N GLY A 6 1.07 10.32 24.11
CA GLY A 6 1.18 10.30 22.65
C GLY A 6 2.27 9.36 22.13
N THR A 7 3.41 9.25 22.81
CA THR A 7 4.51 8.37 22.39
C THR A 7 4.13 6.89 22.51
N TRP A 8 3.48 6.51 23.61
CA TRP A 8 3.01 5.14 23.82
C TRP A 8 1.94 4.73 22.82
N LEU A 9 1.01 5.64 22.52
CA LEU A 9 -0.03 5.40 21.52
C LEU A 9 0.58 5.20 20.13
N LEU A 10 1.53 6.07 19.75
CA LEU A 10 2.21 5.98 18.46
C LEU A 10 2.99 4.67 18.31
N LEU A 11 3.67 4.21 19.35
CA LEU A 11 4.39 2.93 19.36
C LEU A 11 3.45 1.73 19.20
N ILE A 12 2.32 1.73 19.89
CA ILE A 12 1.34 0.65 19.79
C ILE A 12 0.71 0.62 18.39
N LEU A 13 0.39 1.79 17.85
CA LEU A 13 -0.18 1.89 16.51
C LEU A 13 0.81 1.50 15.41
N SER A 14 2.07 1.92 15.52
CA SER A 14 3.09 1.54 14.55
C SER A 14 3.35 0.04 14.58
N ALA A 15 3.45 -0.58 15.76
CA ALA A 15 3.59 -2.03 15.90
C ALA A 15 2.38 -2.78 15.31
N SER A 16 1.18 -2.27 15.57
CA SER A 16 -0.09 -2.81 15.08
C SER A 16 -0.19 -2.78 13.55
N MET A 17 0.23 -1.67 12.94
CA MET A 17 0.27 -1.50 11.49
C MET A 17 1.36 -2.36 10.84
N LEU A 18 2.54 -2.44 11.48
CA LEU A 18 3.65 -3.24 10.97
C LEU A 18 3.27 -4.72 10.85
N ILE A 19 2.60 -5.28 11.85
CA ILE A 19 2.16 -6.69 11.81
C ILE A 19 1.07 -6.89 10.74
N ARG A 20 0.11 -5.97 10.61
CA ARG A 20 -0.91 -6.01 9.53
C ARG A 20 -0.28 -5.97 8.15
N TYR A 21 0.72 -5.12 7.96
CA TYR A 21 1.50 -5.04 6.73
C TYR A 21 2.30 -6.33 6.49
N ALA A 22 2.93 -6.91 7.52
CA ALA A 22 3.64 -8.18 7.37
C ALA A 22 2.72 -9.34 6.94
N ILE A 23 1.47 -9.37 7.44
CA ILE A 23 0.46 -10.35 7.03
C ILE A 23 0.03 -10.11 5.58
N SER A 24 -0.09 -8.85 5.14
CA SER A 24 -0.60 -8.51 3.81
C SER A 24 0.31 -8.92 2.65
N LEU A 25 1.59 -9.17 2.94
CA LEU A 25 2.58 -9.70 1.99
C LEU A 25 2.24 -11.12 1.51
N TRP A 26 1.56 -11.91 2.34
CA TRP A 26 1.18 -13.29 2.04
C TRP A 26 0.02 -13.37 1.03
N PRO A 27 -0.23 -14.55 0.43
CA PRO A 27 -1.32 -14.74 -0.55
C PRO A 27 -2.71 -14.48 0.06
N TYR A 28 -3.69 -14.09 -0.76
CA TYR A 28 -5.07 -13.82 -0.34
C TYR A 28 -6.02 -14.94 -0.75
N SER A 29 -7.28 -14.85 -0.32
CA SER A 29 -8.35 -15.76 -0.71
C SER A 29 -8.47 -15.84 -2.23
N GLY A 30 -8.18 -17.02 -2.79
CA GLY A 30 -8.33 -17.29 -4.22
C GLY A 30 -7.17 -16.85 -5.12
N ALA A 31 -6.04 -16.42 -4.56
CA ALA A 31 -4.87 -16.00 -5.34
C ALA A 31 -4.43 -17.06 -6.36
N GLY A 32 -4.35 -16.70 -7.63
CA GLY A 32 -3.94 -17.60 -8.73
C GLY A 32 -4.87 -18.79 -8.97
N LYS A 33 -6.16 -18.69 -8.60
CA LYS A 33 -7.15 -19.78 -8.75
C LYS A 33 -8.33 -19.39 -9.67
N PRO A 34 -8.13 -19.30 -11.01
CA PRO A 34 -9.23 -19.11 -11.95
C PRO A 34 -10.20 -20.31 -11.95
N PRO A 35 -11.46 -20.16 -12.41
CA PRO A 35 -12.02 -18.95 -13.05
C PRO A 35 -12.68 -17.97 -12.06
N MET A 36 -13.05 -18.42 -10.85
CA MET A 36 -13.79 -17.59 -9.89
C MET A 36 -12.90 -16.91 -8.84
N PHE A 37 -11.63 -17.30 -8.65
CA PHE A 37 -10.79 -16.72 -7.58
C PHE A 37 -11.48 -16.81 -6.20
N GLY A 38 -11.40 -15.77 -5.35
CA GLY A 38 -11.95 -15.78 -3.98
C GLY A 38 -12.37 -14.39 -3.51
N ASP A 39 -12.53 -14.20 -2.19
CA ASP A 39 -13.06 -12.97 -1.59
C ASP A 39 -12.32 -11.68 -2.04
N TYR A 40 -11.02 -11.75 -2.38
CA TYR A 40 -10.29 -10.63 -2.96
C TYR A 40 -10.89 -10.15 -4.28
N GLU A 41 -11.14 -11.09 -5.21
CA GLU A 41 -11.76 -10.79 -6.51
C GLU A 41 -13.20 -10.34 -6.33
N ALA A 42 -13.92 -10.87 -5.35
CA ALA A 42 -15.27 -10.40 -5.05
C ALA A 42 -15.27 -8.90 -4.71
N GLN A 43 -14.39 -8.45 -3.80
CA GLN A 43 -14.30 -7.03 -3.45
C GLN A 43 -13.83 -6.16 -4.63
N ARG A 44 -12.87 -6.64 -5.42
CA ARG A 44 -12.39 -5.93 -6.62
C ARG A 44 -13.52 -5.78 -7.64
N HIS A 45 -14.26 -6.86 -7.90
CA HIS A 45 -15.39 -6.85 -8.82
C HIS A 45 -16.51 -5.90 -8.34
N TRP A 46 -16.76 -5.81 -7.03
CA TRP A 46 -17.70 -4.83 -6.48
C TRP A 46 -17.26 -3.38 -6.74
N MET A 47 -15.96 -3.10 -6.67
CA MET A 47 -15.41 -1.79 -7.05
C MET A 47 -15.51 -1.52 -8.56
N GLU A 48 -15.28 -2.53 -9.40
CA GLU A 48 -15.46 -2.49 -10.86
C GLU A 48 -16.92 -2.14 -11.24
N ILE A 49 -17.89 -2.90 -10.74
CA ILE A 49 -19.31 -2.68 -11.06
C ILE A 49 -19.77 -1.31 -10.54
N THR A 50 -19.47 -0.96 -9.29
CA THR A 50 -20.01 0.28 -8.72
C THR A 50 -19.48 1.54 -9.42
N ASN A 51 -18.29 1.49 -10.02
CA ASN A 51 -17.74 2.60 -10.79
C ASN A 51 -18.16 2.60 -12.26
N SER A 52 -18.39 1.43 -12.86
CA SER A 52 -18.58 1.30 -14.31
C SER A 52 -20.05 1.25 -14.74
N ILE A 53 -20.98 0.89 -13.85
CA ILE A 53 -22.41 0.73 -14.16
C ILE A 53 -23.31 1.62 -13.29
N PRO A 54 -24.48 2.05 -13.81
CA PRO A 54 -25.40 2.89 -13.05
C PRO A 54 -25.99 2.16 -11.82
N LEU A 55 -26.38 2.94 -10.81
CA LEU A 55 -26.90 2.46 -9.53
C LEU A 55 -28.13 1.53 -9.66
N SER A 56 -28.94 1.70 -10.70
CA SER A 56 -30.08 0.82 -11.02
C SER A 56 -29.68 -0.62 -11.33
N GLU A 57 -28.43 -0.87 -11.72
CA GLU A 57 -27.99 -2.20 -12.18
C GLU A 57 -27.17 -2.96 -11.13
N TRP A 58 -26.76 -2.33 -10.02
CA TRP A 58 -25.79 -2.91 -9.08
C TRP A 58 -26.19 -4.27 -8.46
N TYR A 59 -27.49 -4.46 -8.20
CA TYR A 59 -28.03 -5.70 -7.60
C TYR A 59 -28.89 -6.53 -8.56
N HIS A 60 -28.91 -6.16 -9.84
CA HIS A 60 -29.73 -6.80 -10.86
C HIS A 60 -28.85 -7.49 -11.89
N ASN A 61 -29.33 -8.63 -12.40
CA ASN A 61 -28.65 -9.30 -13.50
C ASN A 61 -28.97 -8.54 -14.79
N THR A 62 -27.96 -8.00 -15.46
CA THR A 62 -28.12 -7.24 -16.70
C THR A 62 -27.11 -7.71 -17.73
N THR A 63 -27.15 -7.14 -18.94
CA THR A 63 -26.09 -7.39 -19.93
C THR A 63 -24.73 -6.90 -19.46
N ARG A 64 -24.70 -5.97 -18.48
CA ARG A 64 -23.48 -5.35 -17.92
C ARG A 64 -23.07 -5.87 -16.56
N ASN A 65 -23.98 -6.47 -15.81
CA ASN A 65 -23.74 -7.01 -14.48
C ASN A 65 -24.13 -8.49 -14.42
N ASP A 66 -23.15 -9.36 -14.23
CA ASP A 66 -23.36 -10.79 -14.06
C ASP A 66 -23.36 -11.14 -12.58
N LEU A 67 -24.56 -11.33 -12.01
CA LEU A 67 -24.69 -11.65 -10.58
C LEU A 67 -24.17 -13.04 -10.20
N HIS A 68 -23.88 -13.92 -11.18
CA HIS A 68 -23.25 -15.21 -10.92
C HIS A 68 -21.73 -15.09 -10.74
N TYR A 69 -21.10 -14.04 -11.28
CA TYR A 69 -19.68 -13.74 -11.08
C TYR A 69 -19.54 -12.71 -9.95
N TRP A 70 -19.50 -13.16 -8.70
CA TRP A 70 -19.34 -12.31 -7.51
C TRP A 70 -20.28 -11.10 -7.44
N GLY A 71 -21.57 -11.30 -7.71
CA GLY A 71 -22.53 -10.21 -7.55
C GLY A 71 -22.54 -9.62 -6.13
N LEU A 72 -23.03 -8.38 -6.03
CA LEU A 72 -23.06 -7.63 -4.78
C LEU A 72 -24.04 -8.28 -3.77
N ASP A 73 -23.51 -8.72 -2.62
CA ASP A 73 -24.25 -9.46 -1.58
C ASP A 73 -24.39 -8.70 -0.25
N TYR A 74 -23.80 -7.50 -0.17
CA TYR A 74 -23.76 -6.67 1.04
C TYR A 74 -24.67 -5.44 0.89
N PRO A 75 -25.07 -4.80 1.99
CA PRO A 75 -26.05 -3.72 1.90
C PRO A 75 -25.46 -2.42 1.31
N PRO A 76 -26.31 -1.41 1.05
CA PRO A 76 -25.94 -0.18 0.35
C PRO A 76 -24.64 0.49 0.78
N LEU A 77 -24.31 0.50 2.07
CA LEU A 77 -23.11 1.19 2.53
C LEU A 77 -21.81 0.53 2.03
N THR A 78 -21.80 -0.80 1.84
CA THR A 78 -20.67 -1.48 1.19
C THR A 78 -20.58 -1.15 -0.29
N ALA A 79 -21.72 -0.99 -0.97
CA ALA A 79 -21.74 -0.57 -2.37
C ALA A 79 -21.11 0.82 -2.52
N TYR A 80 -21.53 1.78 -1.69
CA TYR A 80 -20.96 3.13 -1.68
C TYR A 80 -19.48 3.15 -1.26
N HIS A 81 -19.07 2.28 -0.34
CA HIS A 81 -17.67 2.10 0.01
C HIS A 81 -16.85 1.57 -1.16
N SER A 82 -17.35 0.56 -1.87
CA SER A 82 -16.70 -0.02 -3.06
C SER A 82 -16.61 1.01 -4.19
N TRP A 83 -17.66 1.81 -4.38
CA TRP A 83 -17.68 2.93 -5.31
C TRP A 83 -16.56 3.92 -4.99
N LEU A 84 -16.45 4.37 -3.74
CA LEU A 84 -15.40 5.30 -3.30
C LEU A 84 -13.99 4.72 -3.51
N CYS A 85 -13.79 3.43 -3.21
CA CYS A 85 -12.49 2.78 -3.40
C CYS A 85 -12.10 2.65 -4.88
N GLY A 86 -13.02 2.26 -5.77
CA GLY A 86 -12.65 1.98 -7.16
C GLY A 86 -12.23 3.18 -8.02
N HIS A 87 -12.30 4.42 -7.51
CA HIS A 87 -11.81 5.62 -8.23
C HIS A 87 -10.27 5.74 -8.30
N VAL A 88 -9.53 4.93 -7.54
CA VAL A 88 -8.08 5.14 -7.34
C VAL A 88 -7.20 4.42 -8.37
N GLU A 89 -7.63 3.29 -8.92
CA GLU A 89 -6.86 2.50 -9.90
C GLU A 89 -7.73 2.04 -11.08
N PRO A 90 -7.90 2.88 -12.12
CA PRO A 90 -8.86 2.64 -13.21
C PRO A 90 -8.66 1.33 -13.97
N GLU A 91 -7.41 0.90 -14.19
CA GLU A 91 -7.09 -0.32 -14.93
C GLU A 91 -7.57 -1.59 -14.20
N SER A 92 -7.43 -1.63 -12.87
CA SER A 92 -7.86 -2.75 -12.04
C SER A 92 -9.38 -2.86 -11.90
N MET A 93 -10.11 -1.82 -12.33
CA MET A 93 -11.57 -1.66 -12.21
C MET A 93 -12.25 -1.53 -13.59
N ALA A 94 -11.54 -1.85 -14.67
CA ALA A 94 -12.06 -1.78 -16.02
C ALA A 94 -13.10 -2.89 -16.28
N LEU A 95 -14.29 -2.50 -16.73
CA LEU A 95 -15.41 -3.43 -16.92
C LEU A 95 -15.03 -4.59 -17.85
N TYR A 96 -15.25 -5.82 -17.39
CA TYR A 96 -14.92 -7.11 -18.04
C TYR A 96 -13.44 -7.43 -18.19
N SER A 97 -12.60 -6.48 -18.61
CA SER A 97 -11.18 -6.72 -18.88
C SER A 97 -10.35 -6.95 -17.61
N SER A 98 -10.83 -6.45 -16.47
CA SER A 98 -10.15 -6.57 -15.17
C SER A 98 -10.56 -7.80 -14.36
N ARG A 99 -11.37 -8.73 -14.90
CA ARG A 99 -11.74 -9.97 -14.19
C ARG A 99 -10.51 -10.83 -13.94
N GLY A 100 -10.21 -11.09 -12.66
CA GLY A 100 -9.00 -11.79 -12.25
C GLY A 100 -7.72 -10.96 -12.36
N TYR A 101 -7.81 -9.64 -12.26
CA TYR A 101 -6.65 -8.74 -12.32
C TYR A 101 -5.77 -8.85 -11.08
N GLU A 102 -4.60 -9.49 -11.23
CA GLU A 102 -3.63 -9.74 -10.15
C GLU A 102 -2.28 -9.06 -10.46
N THR A 103 -2.19 -7.73 -10.26
CA THR A 103 -0.90 -7.00 -10.32
C THR A 103 -0.38 -6.68 -8.92
N SER A 104 0.93 -6.42 -8.79
CA SER A 104 1.51 -6.03 -7.49
C SER A 104 0.97 -4.68 -7.00
N SER A 105 0.68 -3.75 -7.92
CA SER A 105 0.09 -2.45 -7.62
C SER A 105 -1.34 -2.58 -7.09
N SER A 106 -2.20 -3.31 -7.79
CA SER A 106 -3.59 -3.57 -7.34
C SER A 106 -3.64 -4.32 -6.02
N LYS A 107 -2.79 -5.33 -5.82
CA LYS A 107 -2.65 -6.00 -4.53
C LYS A 107 -2.28 -5.00 -3.42
N LEU A 108 -1.29 -4.15 -3.64
CA LEU A 108 -0.87 -3.17 -2.64
C LEU A 108 -1.99 -2.19 -2.31
N TYR A 109 -2.66 -1.64 -3.33
CA TYR A 109 -3.79 -0.73 -3.16
C TYR A 109 -4.91 -1.37 -2.33
N MET A 110 -5.34 -2.56 -2.74
CA MET A 110 -6.39 -3.32 -2.05
C MET A 110 -6.00 -3.60 -0.59
N ARG A 111 -4.74 -3.95 -0.30
CA ARG A 111 -4.29 -4.19 1.08
C ARG A 111 -4.26 -2.91 1.93
N LEU A 112 -3.96 -1.76 1.33
CA LEU A 112 -3.96 -0.46 2.01
C LEU A 112 -5.37 0.05 2.30
N SER A 113 -6.34 -0.21 1.42
CA SER A 113 -7.73 0.25 1.59
C SER A 113 -8.43 -0.36 2.82
N ILE A 114 -7.97 -1.51 3.33
CA ILE A 114 -8.45 -2.09 4.60
C ILE A 114 -7.98 -1.29 5.83
N SER A 115 -6.87 -0.55 5.73
CA SER A 115 -6.18 0.05 6.89
C SER A 115 -6.86 1.31 7.44
N TYR A 116 -7.87 1.84 6.74
CA TYR A 116 -8.73 2.89 7.26
C TYR A 116 -9.75 2.26 8.21
N ILE A 117 -9.52 2.33 9.53
CA ILE A 117 -10.53 2.46 10.61
C ILE A 117 -9.90 2.03 11.96
N PHE A 118 -9.54 3.03 12.79
CA PHE A 118 -9.10 2.85 14.19
C PHE A 118 -10.07 3.48 15.23
N PRO A 119 -11.33 3.02 15.35
CA PRO A 119 -12.24 3.43 16.43
C PRO A 119 -11.71 3.10 17.82
N LEU A 120 -10.91 2.02 17.93
CA LEU A 120 -10.26 1.58 19.17
C LEU A 120 -9.31 2.64 19.75
N VAL A 121 -8.67 3.46 18.91
CA VAL A 121 -7.76 4.53 19.34
C VAL A 121 -8.51 5.66 20.02
N ILE A 122 -9.68 6.02 19.50
CA ILE A 122 -10.46 7.13 20.04
C ILE A 122 -11.12 6.74 21.36
N LEU A 123 -11.57 5.49 21.47
CA LEU A 123 -12.02 4.91 22.74
C LEU A 123 -10.97 5.03 23.84
N PHE A 124 -9.74 4.66 23.50
CA PHE A 124 -8.61 4.75 24.41
C PHE A 124 -8.27 6.20 24.76
N LEU A 125 -8.18 7.08 23.77
CA LEU A 125 -7.89 8.50 23.98
C LEU A 125 -8.92 9.18 24.90
N ARG A 126 -10.19 8.79 24.79
CA ARG A 126 -11.24 9.31 25.66
C ARG A 126 -11.09 8.86 27.11
N ASP A 127 -10.77 7.59 27.34
CA ASP A 127 -10.50 7.07 28.69
C ASP A 127 -9.25 7.75 29.29
N THR A 128 -8.27 8.12 28.45
CA THR A 128 -7.07 8.83 28.90
C THR A 128 -7.28 10.29 29.32
N ASN A 129 -8.33 10.95 28.85
CA ASN A 129 -8.64 12.35 29.20
C ASN A 129 -9.43 12.48 30.51
N ALA A 130 -9.86 11.37 31.13
CA ALA A 130 -10.49 11.38 32.45
C ALA A 130 -9.42 11.52 33.56
N LYS A 131 -9.09 12.77 33.92
CA LYS A 131 -8.30 13.20 35.08
C LYS A 131 -7.00 12.42 35.31
N THR A 132 -5.94 12.80 34.59
CA THR A 132 -4.58 12.31 34.85
C THR A 132 -4.06 12.76 36.22
N SER A 133 -3.87 11.79 37.10
CA SER A 133 -2.99 11.87 38.27
C SER A 133 -1.55 12.13 37.82
N THR A 134 -0.84 12.97 38.55
CA THR A 134 0.49 13.55 38.31
C THR A 134 1.68 12.57 38.40
N THR A 135 1.46 11.25 38.23
CA THR A 135 2.54 10.24 38.34
C THR A 135 2.72 9.44 37.05
N ASN A 136 3.52 9.96 36.13
CA ASN A 136 3.95 9.28 34.90
C ASN A 136 5.08 8.27 35.16
N THR A 137 4.78 7.15 35.82
CA THR A 137 5.72 6.02 35.91
C THR A 137 5.54 5.07 34.73
N PHE A 138 6.61 4.38 34.32
CA PHE A 138 6.59 3.41 33.21
C PHE A 138 5.57 2.29 33.46
N GLU A 139 5.53 1.74 34.68
CA GLU A 139 4.58 0.70 35.07
C GLU A 139 3.12 1.17 35.00
N HIS A 140 2.84 2.41 35.39
CA HIS A 140 1.52 3.01 35.24
C HIS A 140 1.09 3.09 33.77
N ASN A 141 2.00 3.49 32.87
CA ASN A 141 1.71 3.52 31.43
C ASN A 141 1.50 2.11 30.86
N VAL A 142 2.31 1.11 31.23
CA VAL A 142 2.09 -0.27 30.75
C VAL A 142 0.71 -0.80 31.14
N ARG A 143 0.28 -0.61 32.40
CA ARG A 143 -1.05 -1.03 32.87
C ARG A 143 -2.17 -0.26 32.17
N ARG A 144 -1.95 1.01 31.87
CA ARG A 144 -2.91 1.86 31.16
C ARG A 144 -3.10 1.41 29.72
N PHE A 145 -2.02 1.13 28.99
CA PHE A 145 -2.04 0.86 27.56
C PHE A 145 -2.22 -0.62 27.17
N SER A 146 -2.04 -1.56 28.11
CA SER A 146 -2.12 -3.00 27.82
C SER A 146 -3.45 -3.47 27.23
N PRO A 147 -4.65 -3.00 27.65
CA PRO A 147 -5.91 -3.47 27.06
C PRO A 147 -6.07 -3.02 25.60
N LEU A 148 -5.65 -1.79 25.28
CA LEU A 148 -5.66 -1.28 23.90
C LEU A 148 -4.71 -2.10 23.03
N PHE A 149 -3.49 -2.37 23.52
CA PHE A 149 -2.53 -3.18 22.79
C PHE A 149 -3.11 -4.56 22.45
N VAL A 150 -3.68 -5.25 23.45
CA VAL A 150 -4.26 -6.58 23.28
C VAL A 150 -5.45 -6.57 22.31
N ALA A 151 -6.31 -5.53 22.35
CA ALA A 151 -7.41 -5.38 21.41
C ALA A 151 -6.94 -5.15 19.97
N LEU A 152 -5.90 -4.32 19.78
CA LEU A 152 -5.33 -4.05 18.46
C LEU A 152 -4.53 -5.23 17.89
N MET A 153 -3.97 -6.08 18.76
CA MET A 153 -3.24 -7.29 18.42
C MET A 153 -4.13 -8.53 18.27
N GLN A 154 -5.46 -8.37 18.21
CA GLN A 154 -6.39 -9.49 18.12
C GLN A 154 -6.18 -10.26 16.79
N PRO A 155 -5.57 -11.47 16.83
CA PRO A 155 -4.98 -12.11 15.66
C PRO A 155 -6.01 -12.66 14.67
N ALA A 156 -7.15 -13.15 15.16
CA ALA A 156 -8.22 -13.69 14.31
C ALA A 156 -8.76 -12.63 13.33
N LEU A 157 -8.98 -11.39 13.76
CA LEU A 157 -9.42 -10.31 12.87
C LEU A 157 -8.30 -9.89 11.92
N MET A 158 -7.05 -9.81 12.40
CA MET A 158 -5.91 -9.44 11.56
C MET A 158 -5.70 -10.42 10.40
N LEU A 159 -5.82 -11.74 10.64
CA LEU A 159 -5.66 -12.76 9.60
C LEU A 159 -6.79 -12.74 8.59
N ILE A 160 -8.04 -12.51 9.01
CA ILE A 160 -9.17 -12.47 8.09
C ILE A 160 -9.15 -11.18 7.26
N ASP A 161 -8.96 -10.02 7.88
CA ASP A 161 -9.01 -8.76 7.14
C ASP A 161 -7.75 -8.57 6.28
N HIS A 162 -6.56 -8.69 6.85
CA HIS A 162 -5.31 -8.40 6.13
C HIS A 162 -4.67 -9.61 5.44
N GLY A 163 -5.08 -10.83 5.79
CA GLY A 163 -4.61 -12.06 5.16
C GLY A 163 -5.59 -12.58 4.11
N HIS A 164 -6.75 -13.06 4.55
CA HIS A 164 -7.83 -13.60 3.71
C HIS A 164 -8.43 -12.54 2.76
N PHE A 165 -8.44 -11.27 3.18
CA PHE A 165 -8.96 -10.09 2.47
C PHE A 165 -10.46 -9.83 2.69
N GLN A 166 -10.79 -9.08 3.75
CA GLN A 166 -12.18 -8.70 4.04
C GLN A 166 -12.27 -7.38 4.82
N TYR A 167 -13.38 -6.67 4.69
CA TYR A 167 -13.67 -5.42 5.41
C TYR A 167 -14.50 -5.64 6.69
N ASN A 168 -14.11 -6.56 7.58
CA ASN A 168 -14.87 -6.76 8.82
C ASN A 168 -14.61 -5.63 9.84
N SER A 169 -13.38 -5.10 9.88
CA SER A 169 -12.97 -4.00 10.75
C SER A 169 -13.88 -2.77 10.65
N VAL A 170 -14.43 -2.48 9.47
CA VAL A 170 -15.34 -1.36 9.24
C VAL A 170 -16.66 -1.54 9.98
N SER A 171 -17.34 -2.65 9.74
CA SER A 171 -18.63 -2.95 10.38
C SER A 171 -18.48 -3.12 11.90
N LEU A 172 -17.48 -3.89 12.35
CA LEU A 172 -17.18 -4.05 13.78
C LEU A 172 -16.79 -2.71 14.43
N GLY A 173 -16.08 -1.86 13.70
CA GLY A 173 -15.70 -0.52 14.11
C GLY A 173 -16.89 0.43 14.28
N LEU A 174 -17.87 0.39 13.37
CA LEU A 174 -19.12 1.15 13.48
C LEU A 174 -19.98 0.66 14.66
N SER A 175 -20.05 -0.65 14.87
CA SER A 175 -20.69 -1.24 16.07
C SER A 175 -20.01 -0.76 17.35
N LEU A 176 -18.68 -0.69 17.35
CA LEU A 176 -17.90 -0.19 18.48
C LEU A 176 -18.17 1.31 18.73
N TRP A 177 -18.23 2.13 17.68
CA TRP A 177 -18.66 3.53 17.76
C TRP A 177 -20.03 3.71 18.39
N SER A 178 -20.98 2.84 18.04
CA SER A 178 -22.29 2.85 18.68
C SER A 178 -22.18 2.62 20.20
N LEU A 179 -21.38 1.63 20.63
CA LEU A 179 -21.14 1.38 22.06
C LEU A 179 -20.50 2.59 22.77
N VAL A 180 -19.57 3.28 22.11
CA VAL A 180 -18.96 4.51 22.65
C VAL A 180 -20.03 5.57 22.90
N PHE A 181 -20.86 5.86 21.91
CA PHE A 181 -21.90 6.88 22.02
C PHE A 181 -22.96 6.49 23.02
N LEU A 182 -23.29 5.20 23.11
CA LEU A 182 -24.22 4.67 24.10
C LEU A 182 -23.69 4.88 25.52
N GLN A 183 -22.42 4.54 25.78
CA GLN A 183 -21.77 4.80 27.08
C GLN A 183 -21.69 6.31 27.41
N SER A 184 -21.70 7.16 26.38
CA SER A 184 -21.69 8.62 26.52
C SER A 184 -23.04 9.23 26.87
N GLY A 185 -24.12 8.44 26.87
CA GLY A 185 -25.49 8.94 26.92
C GLY A 185 -25.97 9.60 25.61
N ARG A 186 -25.21 9.48 24.51
CA ARG A 186 -25.57 10.02 23.18
C ARG A 186 -26.33 8.97 22.37
N HIS A 187 -27.53 8.62 22.83
CA HIS A 187 -28.29 7.49 22.29
C HIS A 187 -28.70 7.66 20.82
N PHE A 188 -29.02 8.88 20.38
CA PHE A 188 -29.35 9.17 18.98
C PHE A 188 -28.18 8.87 18.03
N LEU A 189 -26.97 9.32 18.38
CA LEU A 189 -25.79 9.05 17.56
C LEU A 189 -25.39 7.56 17.62
N ALA A 190 -25.64 6.90 18.75
CA ALA A 190 -25.45 5.46 18.86
C ALA A 190 -26.37 4.67 17.90
N SER A 191 -27.65 5.06 17.76
CA SER A 191 -28.57 4.38 16.85
C SER A 191 -28.18 4.58 15.38
N ILE A 192 -27.70 5.77 15.01
CA ILE A 192 -27.15 6.05 13.67
C ILE A 192 -25.95 5.15 13.39
N MET A 193 -24.94 5.13 14.27
CA MET A 193 -23.71 4.34 14.05
C MET A 193 -23.97 2.84 13.97
N PHE A 194 -24.89 2.32 14.79
CA PHE A 194 -25.28 0.91 14.70
C PHE A 194 -26.05 0.61 13.41
N SER A 195 -26.92 1.52 12.97
CA SER A 195 -27.62 1.39 11.68
C SER A 195 -26.64 1.40 10.51
N LEU A 196 -25.60 2.25 10.54
CA LEU A 196 -24.52 2.24 9.55
C LEU A 196 -23.76 0.91 9.56
N SER A 197 -23.44 0.37 10.75
CA SER A 197 -22.79 -0.95 10.89
C SER A 197 -23.58 -2.07 10.19
N LEU A 198 -24.89 -2.10 10.43
CA LEU A 198 -25.82 -3.05 9.82
C LEU A 198 -25.90 -2.88 8.29
N ASN A 199 -25.85 -1.64 7.82
CA ASN A 199 -25.84 -1.32 6.39
C ASN A 199 -24.49 -1.57 5.70
N PHE A 200 -23.41 -1.80 6.45
CA PHE A 200 -22.14 -2.26 5.91
C PHE A 200 -22.07 -3.79 5.84
N LYS A 201 -22.52 -4.47 6.90
CA LYS A 201 -22.59 -5.93 6.89
C LYS A 201 -23.84 -6.37 7.63
N GLN A 202 -24.73 -7.08 6.94
CA GLN A 202 -25.97 -7.57 7.51
C GLN A 202 -25.73 -8.50 8.71
N MET A 203 -24.56 -9.13 8.80
CA MET A 203 -24.15 -9.95 9.95
C MET A 203 -24.11 -9.19 11.28
N SER A 204 -24.02 -7.85 11.26
CA SER A 204 -24.17 -7.02 12.48
C SER A 204 -25.55 -7.10 13.12
N LEU A 205 -26.55 -7.70 12.45
CA LEU A 205 -27.83 -8.10 13.04
C LEU A 205 -27.68 -8.96 14.29
N TYR A 206 -26.57 -9.67 14.45
CA TYR A 206 -26.28 -10.49 15.64
C TYR A 206 -26.25 -9.64 16.93
N PHE A 207 -26.00 -8.34 16.81
CA PHE A 207 -25.99 -7.39 17.92
C PHE A 207 -27.31 -6.61 18.07
N ALA A 208 -28.23 -6.70 17.12
CA ALA A 208 -29.39 -5.80 17.05
C ALA A 208 -30.32 -5.95 18.25
N LEU A 209 -30.63 -7.17 18.68
CA LEU A 209 -31.51 -7.40 19.83
C LEU A 209 -30.91 -6.91 21.16
N PRO A 210 -29.63 -7.17 21.49
CA PRO A 210 -29.00 -6.55 22.66
C PRO A 210 -29.06 -5.01 22.66
N PHE A 211 -28.76 -4.36 21.52
CA PHE A 211 -28.87 -2.91 21.38
C PHE A 211 -30.30 -2.43 21.59
N PHE A 212 -31.27 -3.12 20.99
CA PHE A 212 -32.69 -2.82 21.13
C PHE A 212 -33.16 -2.96 22.58
N PHE A 213 -32.93 -4.11 23.23
CA PHE A 213 -33.36 -4.35 24.61
C PHE A 213 -32.70 -3.39 25.60
N HIS A 214 -31.44 -3.03 25.40
CA HIS A 214 -30.76 -2.07 26.26
C HIS A 214 -31.33 -0.66 26.10
N MET A 215 -31.44 -0.15 24.87
CA MET A 215 -31.94 1.20 24.62
C MET A 215 -33.42 1.35 25.00
N LEU A 216 -34.23 0.33 24.73
CA LEU A 216 -35.63 0.28 25.16
C LEU A 216 -35.72 0.18 26.69
N GLY A 217 -34.92 -0.69 27.32
CA GLY A 217 -34.87 -0.85 28.77
C GLY A 217 -34.54 0.47 29.47
N GLU A 218 -33.52 1.20 29.00
CA GLU A 218 -33.18 2.52 29.54
C GLU A 218 -34.28 3.57 29.32
N ALA A 219 -35.03 3.49 28.21
CA ALA A 219 -36.15 4.40 27.96
C ALA A 219 -37.35 4.09 28.86
N LEU A 220 -37.67 2.81 29.08
CA LEU A 220 -38.79 2.37 29.93
C LEU A 220 -38.55 2.63 31.42
N HIS A 221 -37.29 2.66 31.87
CA HIS A 221 -36.94 2.98 33.26
C HIS A 221 -36.95 4.48 33.57
N LEU A 222 -37.24 5.35 32.61
CA LEU A 222 -37.43 6.78 32.88
C LEU A 222 -38.73 6.99 33.65
N LYS A 223 -38.69 7.83 34.69
CA LYS A 223 -39.87 8.15 35.50
C LYS A 223 -40.98 8.92 34.75
N SER A 224 -40.67 9.48 33.57
CA SER A 224 -41.59 10.31 32.80
C SER A 224 -41.98 9.61 31.50
N TRP A 225 -43.28 9.30 31.34
CA TRP A 225 -43.83 8.73 30.11
C TRP A 225 -43.52 9.57 28.86
N ARG A 226 -43.62 10.91 28.97
CA ARG A 226 -43.27 11.81 27.87
C ARG A 226 -41.78 11.72 27.51
N GLY A 227 -40.92 11.55 28.51
CA GLY A 227 -39.48 11.34 28.32
C GLY A 227 -39.17 10.00 27.66
N SER A 228 -39.84 8.92 28.07
CA SER A 228 -39.73 7.60 27.45
C SER A 228 -40.17 7.64 25.99
N PHE A 229 -41.34 8.21 25.70
CA PHE A 229 -41.86 8.35 24.34
C PHE A 229 -40.93 9.18 23.46
N SER A 230 -40.52 10.37 23.93
CA SER A 230 -39.60 11.23 23.19
C SER A 230 -38.28 10.52 22.85
N ARG A 231 -37.71 9.79 23.81
CA ARG A 231 -36.48 9.04 23.60
C ARG A 231 -36.65 7.91 22.58
N ILE A 232 -37.74 7.14 22.66
CA ILE A 232 -38.05 6.08 21.68
C ILE A 232 -38.26 6.69 20.29
N PHE A 233 -38.99 7.80 20.21
CA PHE A 233 -39.24 8.51 18.96
C PHE A 233 -37.93 8.97 18.30
N PHE A 234 -37.04 9.64 19.03
CA PHE A 234 -35.76 10.09 18.47
C PHE A 234 -34.86 8.91 18.07
N LEU A 235 -34.85 7.83 18.85
CA LEU A 235 -34.13 6.60 18.48
C LEU A 235 -34.65 6.03 17.16
N GLY A 236 -35.97 5.90 17.01
CA GLY A 236 -36.61 5.44 15.79
C GLY A 236 -36.35 6.37 14.61
N ALA A 237 -36.43 7.69 14.82
CA ALA A 237 -36.14 8.70 13.81
C ALA A 237 -34.70 8.58 13.29
N GLY A 238 -33.72 8.35 14.16
CA GLY A 238 -32.32 8.16 13.76
C GLY A 238 -32.12 6.92 12.86
N VAL A 239 -32.82 5.82 13.18
CA VAL A 239 -32.81 4.60 12.36
C VAL A 239 -33.47 4.85 11.00
N ILE A 240 -34.69 5.39 11.00
CA ILE A 240 -35.45 5.67 9.77
C ILE A 240 -34.70 6.65 8.86
N LEU A 241 -34.10 7.70 9.43
CA LEU A 241 -33.29 8.66 8.68
C LEU A 241 -32.09 7.97 8.04
N THR A 242 -31.35 7.16 8.80
CA THR A 242 -30.15 6.48 8.28
C THR A 242 -30.49 5.49 7.17
N PHE A 243 -31.51 4.64 7.37
CA PHE A 243 -31.97 3.72 6.32
C PHE A 243 -32.54 4.46 5.12
N GLY A 244 -33.33 5.52 5.35
CA GLY A 244 -33.86 6.38 4.30
C GLY A 244 -32.76 6.96 3.42
N THR A 245 -31.74 7.58 4.02
CA THR A 245 -30.60 8.15 3.26
C THR A 245 -29.87 7.10 2.41
N LEU A 246 -29.69 5.89 2.92
CA LEU A 246 -28.94 4.85 2.21
C LEU A 246 -29.76 4.08 1.16
N TRP A 247 -31.05 3.84 1.42
CA TRP A 247 -31.91 2.97 0.62
C TRP A 247 -32.80 3.72 -0.39
N VAL A 248 -33.14 4.99 -0.13
CA VAL A 248 -33.97 5.80 -1.05
C VAL A 248 -33.39 5.87 -2.47
N PRO A 249 -32.05 5.98 -2.70
CA PRO A 249 -31.51 5.96 -4.05
C PRO A 249 -31.86 4.68 -4.84
N PHE A 250 -31.89 3.52 -4.18
CA PHE A 250 -32.26 2.25 -4.82
C PHE A 250 -33.77 2.16 -5.11
N TYR A 251 -34.59 2.70 -4.21
CA TYR A 251 -36.02 2.86 -4.46
C TYR A 251 -36.30 3.82 -5.62
N ALA A 252 -35.59 4.95 -5.68
CA ALA A 252 -35.75 5.94 -6.76
C ALA A 252 -35.33 5.38 -8.12
N ALA A 253 -34.34 4.47 -8.13
CA ALA A 253 -33.86 3.84 -9.35
C ALA A 253 -34.83 2.79 -9.93
N ASN A 254 -35.35 1.88 -9.09
CA ASN A 254 -36.06 0.66 -9.54
C ASN A 254 -37.39 0.39 -8.80
N GLY A 255 -37.90 1.35 -8.01
CA GLY A 255 -39.13 1.20 -7.23
C GLY A 255 -39.05 0.09 -6.17
N LEU A 256 -40.22 -0.48 -5.84
CA LEU A 256 -40.35 -1.54 -4.82
C LEU A 256 -39.71 -2.86 -5.25
N GLU A 257 -39.68 -3.16 -6.55
CA GLU A 257 -39.09 -4.38 -7.08
C GLU A 257 -37.58 -4.41 -6.88
N GLY A 258 -36.90 -3.28 -7.10
CA GLY A 258 -35.46 -3.15 -6.81
C GLY A 258 -35.11 -3.33 -5.33
N LEU A 259 -35.94 -2.81 -4.42
CA LEU A 259 -35.75 -3.05 -2.99
C LEU A 259 -35.96 -4.52 -2.63
N GLY A 260 -36.95 -5.18 -3.24
CA GLY A 260 -37.20 -6.62 -3.07
C GLY A 260 -36.00 -7.45 -3.49
N GLN A 261 -35.43 -7.15 -4.66
CA GLN A 261 -34.22 -7.81 -5.17
C GLN A 261 -33.02 -7.60 -4.25
N LEU A 262 -32.80 -6.38 -3.77
CA LEU A 262 -31.76 -6.05 -2.79
C LEU A 262 -31.92 -6.91 -1.53
N ILE A 263 -33.11 -6.97 -0.94
CA ILE A 263 -33.39 -7.78 0.26
C ILE A 263 -33.11 -9.27 0.00
N HIS A 264 -33.53 -9.78 -1.17
CA HIS A 264 -33.31 -11.18 -1.56
C HIS A 264 -31.81 -11.52 -1.67
N ARG A 265 -30.97 -10.58 -2.15
CA ARG A 265 -29.51 -10.75 -2.20
C ARG A 265 -28.87 -10.73 -0.81
N LEU A 266 -29.34 -9.86 0.09
CA LEU A 266 -28.80 -9.77 1.45
C LEU A 266 -29.10 -11.02 2.29
N PHE A 267 -30.25 -11.64 2.06
CA PHE A 267 -30.72 -12.82 2.78
C PHE A 267 -31.08 -13.96 1.80
N PRO A 268 -30.09 -14.70 1.29
CA PRO A 268 -30.32 -15.80 0.36
C PRO A 268 -30.84 -17.04 1.10
N VAL A 269 -32.15 -17.03 1.42
CA VAL A 269 -32.83 -18.12 2.15
C VAL A 269 -32.84 -19.44 1.37
N ALA A 270 -32.60 -19.40 0.05
CA ALA A 270 -32.62 -20.57 -0.83
C ALA A 270 -31.42 -21.53 -0.70
N ARG A 271 -30.35 -21.18 0.04
CA ARG A 271 -29.19 -22.07 0.25
C ARG A 271 -29.47 -23.10 1.36
N GLY A 272 -29.02 -24.34 1.18
CA GLY A 272 -29.32 -25.45 2.07
C GLY A 272 -28.54 -25.44 3.40
N LEU A 273 -29.05 -26.16 4.40
CA LEU A 273 -28.30 -26.41 5.64
C LEU A 273 -27.12 -27.36 5.38
N PHE A 274 -25.95 -27.06 5.96
CA PHE A 274 -24.69 -27.84 5.89
C PHE A 274 -23.85 -27.73 4.62
N GLU A 275 -23.95 -26.63 3.88
CA GLU A 275 -23.04 -26.38 2.75
C GLU A 275 -21.59 -26.18 3.23
N ASP A 276 -21.41 -25.45 4.35
CA ASP A 276 -20.10 -25.19 4.96
C ASP A 276 -19.88 -25.97 6.26
N LYS A 277 -18.63 -26.38 6.50
CA LYS A 277 -18.23 -27.12 7.72
C LYS A 277 -17.79 -26.12 8.79
N VAL A 278 -18.74 -25.73 9.64
CA VAL A 278 -18.51 -24.73 10.69
C VAL A 278 -18.62 -25.35 12.08
N ALA A 279 -17.98 -24.73 13.08
CA ALA A 279 -18.04 -25.11 14.49
C ALA A 279 -19.38 -24.73 15.16
N ASN A 280 -20.50 -25.11 14.54
CA ASN A 280 -21.85 -24.85 15.03
C ASN A 280 -22.52 -26.14 15.54
N PHE A 281 -23.65 -25.98 16.23
CA PHE A 281 -24.41 -27.08 16.83
C PHE A 281 -24.85 -28.08 15.78
N TRP A 282 -25.38 -27.58 14.67
CA TRP A 282 -25.94 -28.40 13.60
C TRP A 282 -24.87 -29.31 12.96
N CYS A 283 -23.69 -28.77 12.63
CA CYS A 283 -22.61 -29.52 11.97
C CYS A 283 -22.08 -30.62 12.89
N THR A 284 -21.98 -30.33 14.19
CA THR A 284 -21.50 -31.29 15.19
C THR A 284 -22.53 -32.40 15.45
N ILE A 285 -23.81 -32.04 15.60
CA ILE A 285 -24.85 -33.05 15.84
C ILE A 285 -25.09 -33.93 14.61
N ASP A 286 -24.91 -33.42 13.39
CA ASP A 286 -25.05 -34.22 12.15
C ASP A 286 -24.04 -35.38 12.06
N LEU A 287 -22.94 -35.33 12.82
CA LEU A 287 -21.99 -36.45 12.94
C LEU A 287 -22.59 -37.66 13.65
N VAL A 288 -23.48 -37.41 14.62
CA VAL A 288 -24.10 -38.44 15.46
C VAL A 288 -25.51 -38.77 14.97
N VAL A 289 -26.27 -37.74 14.61
CA VAL A 289 -27.67 -37.81 14.20
C VAL A 289 -27.81 -37.16 12.84
N LYS A 290 -27.95 -37.95 11.78
CA LYS A 290 -28.07 -37.45 10.40
C LYS A 290 -29.39 -36.69 10.19
N LEU A 291 -29.37 -35.39 10.45
CA LEU A 291 -30.56 -34.54 10.52
C LEU A 291 -31.32 -34.50 9.19
N LYS A 292 -30.60 -34.50 8.06
CA LYS A 292 -31.20 -34.55 6.71
C LYS A 292 -32.02 -35.82 6.45
N ARG A 293 -31.83 -36.89 7.22
CA ARG A 293 -32.60 -38.15 7.06
C ARG A 293 -33.86 -38.18 7.93
N ILE A 294 -33.93 -37.36 8.98
CA ILE A 294 -34.96 -37.42 10.02
C ILE A 294 -35.93 -36.25 9.90
N VAL A 295 -35.42 -35.07 9.51
CA VAL A 295 -36.19 -33.83 9.48
C VAL A 295 -36.23 -33.30 8.05
N ASP A 296 -37.44 -33.01 7.60
CA ASP A 296 -37.72 -32.42 6.29
C ASP A 296 -37.04 -31.04 6.16
N PRO A 297 -36.34 -30.71 5.06
CA PRO A 297 -35.59 -29.45 4.92
C PRO A 297 -36.44 -28.19 5.17
N ASN A 298 -37.72 -28.21 4.79
CA ASN A 298 -38.66 -27.11 4.99
C ASN A 298 -38.99 -26.85 6.47
N ARG A 299 -38.89 -27.87 7.33
CA ARG A 299 -39.11 -27.75 8.79
C ARG A 299 -37.84 -27.40 9.54
N LEU A 300 -36.68 -27.57 8.93
CA LEU A 300 -35.40 -27.36 9.57
C LEU A 300 -35.12 -25.87 9.83
N PHE A 301 -35.45 -25.00 8.87
CA PHE A 301 -35.32 -23.56 9.01
C PHE A 301 -36.03 -22.99 10.26
N PRO A 302 -37.35 -23.19 10.48
CA PRO A 302 -38.03 -22.66 11.67
C PRO A 302 -37.50 -23.26 12.98
N ILE A 303 -37.02 -24.51 12.99
CA ILE A 303 -36.38 -25.11 14.17
C ILE A 303 -35.09 -24.35 14.51
N THR A 304 -34.24 -24.05 13.53
CA THR A 304 -33.01 -23.28 13.78
C THR A 304 -33.28 -21.87 14.29
N VAL A 305 -34.33 -21.22 13.77
CA VAL A 305 -34.80 -19.91 14.26
C VAL A 305 -35.26 -20.02 15.72
N ALA A 306 -36.05 -21.04 16.06
CA ALA A 306 -36.50 -21.26 17.43
C ALA A 306 -35.33 -21.49 18.40
N PHE A 307 -34.35 -22.32 18.04
CA PHE A 307 -33.15 -22.54 18.87
C PHE A 307 -32.33 -21.26 19.05
N THR A 308 -32.14 -20.48 17.98
CA THR A 308 -31.42 -19.20 18.02
C THR A 308 -32.11 -18.21 18.97
N LEU A 309 -33.45 -18.11 18.88
CA LEU A 309 -34.26 -17.26 19.75
C LEU A 309 -34.23 -17.73 21.20
N LEU A 310 -34.35 -19.04 21.45
CA LEU A 310 -34.26 -19.61 22.79
C LEU A 310 -32.90 -19.33 23.45
N GLY A 311 -31.81 -19.34 22.67
CA GLY A 311 -30.47 -19.04 23.16
C GLY A 311 -30.24 -17.56 23.49
N LEU A 312 -30.95 -16.62 22.85
CA LEU A 312 -30.69 -15.18 23.01
C LEU A 312 -31.75 -14.43 23.85
N LEU A 313 -33.03 -14.82 23.78
CA LEU A 313 -34.12 -14.07 24.41
C LEU A 313 -34.00 -13.98 25.93
N PRO A 314 -33.59 -15.03 26.67
CA PRO A 314 -33.40 -14.92 28.12
C PRO A 314 -32.39 -13.83 28.51
N SER A 315 -31.26 -13.74 27.80
CA SER A 315 -30.26 -12.69 27.99
C SER A 315 -30.80 -11.30 27.64
N GLY A 316 -31.58 -11.19 26.55
CA GLY A 316 -32.21 -9.94 26.14
C GLY A 316 -33.27 -9.43 27.12
N VAL A 317 -34.13 -10.32 27.64
CA VAL A 317 -35.14 -9.99 28.64
C VAL A 317 -34.51 -9.57 29.96
N ASP A 318 -33.41 -10.22 30.37
CA ASP A 318 -32.63 -9.79 31.53
C ASP A 318 -32.08 -8.37 31.35
N LEU A 319 -31.54 -8.06 30.17
CA LEU A 319 -31.01 -6.73 29.84
C LEU A 319 -32.11 -5.66 29.79
N LEU A 320 -33.30 -6.00 29.27
CA LEU A 320 -34.46 -5.12 29.24
C LEU A 320 -34.93 -4.76 30.67
N LYS A 321 -34.96 -5.75 31.57
CA LYS A 321 -35.37 -5.56 32.97
C LYS A 321 -34.32 -4.82 33.79
N ARG A 322 -33.03 -5.04 33.52
CA ARG A 322 -31.93 -4.52 34.36
C ARG A 322 -30.81 -3.92 33.49
N PRO A 323 -31.07 -2.79 32.79
CA PRO A 323 -30.13 -2.24 31.81
C PRO A 323 -28.82 -1.81 32.47
N SER A 324 -27.71 -2.35 31.99
CA SER A 324 -26.35 -1.99 32.41
C SER A 324 -25.40 -2.18 31.24
N TYR A 325 -24.39 -1.31 31.12
CA TYR A 325 -23.38 -1.40 30.07
C TYR A 325 -22.63 -2.74 30.10
N VAL A 326 -22.28 -3.24 31.29
CA VAL A 326 -21.57 -4.53 31.41
C VAL A 326 -22.47 -5.68 30.96
N ARG A 327 -23.75 -5.68 31.37
CA ARG A 327 -24.72 -6.69 30.91
C ARG A 327 -24.98 -6.60 29.41
N LEU A 328 -24.97 -5.40 28.83
CA LEU A 328 -25.05 -5.22 27.39
C LEU A 328 -23.89 -5.92 26.68
N VAL A 329 -22.65 -5.76 27.14
CA VAL A 329 -21.49 -6.43 26.52
C VAL A 329 -21.59 -7.97 26.61
N PHE A 330 -22.02 -8.50 27.76
CA PHE A 330 -22.31 -9.95 27.88
C PHE A 330 -23.47 -10.40 26.99
N SER A 331 -24.53 -9.59 26.88
CA SER A 331 -25.67 -9.90 26.01
C SER A 331 -25.31 -9.83 24.53
N LEU A 332 -24.43 -8.92 24.12
CA LEU A 332 -23.84 -8.88 22.78
C LEU A 332 -23.07 -10.16 22.48
N PHE A 333 -22.28 -10.63 23.45
CA PHE A 333 -21.58 -11.91 23.34
C PHE A 333 -22.55 -13.09 23.21
N VAL A 334 -23.51 -13.20 24.13
CA VAL A 334 -24.49 -14.30 24.16
C VAL A 334 -25.34 -14.31 22.88
N SER A 335 -25.84 -13.15 22.45
CA SER A 335 -26.63 -13.02 21.23
C SER A 335 -25.83 -13.45 20.00
N SER A 336 -24.63 -12.90 19.81
CA SER A 336 -23.79 -13.27 18.66
C SER A 336 -23.32 -14.71 18.69
N MET A 337 -23.04 -15.28 19.87
CA MET A 337 -22.76 -16.71 20.03
C MET A 337 -23.99 -17.56 19.73
N SER A 338 -25.20 -17.14 20.11
CA SER A 338 -26.44 -17.85 19.80
C SER A 338 -26.65 -17.93 18.29
N PHE A 339 -26.47 -16.80 17.57
CA PHE A 339 -26.49 -16.80 16.11
C PHE A 339 -25.40 -17.69 15.51
N TYR A 340 -24.17 -17.65 16.03
CA TYR A 340 -23.08 -18.49 15.52
C TYR A 340 -23.34 -20.00 15.74
N LEU A 341 -23.89 -20.39 16.89
CA LEU A 341 -24.07 -21.80 17.24
C LEU A 341 -25.33 -22.41 16.63
N PHE A 342 -26.43 -21.64 16.54
CA PHE A 342 -27.76 -22.16 16.26
C PHE A 342 -28.43 -21.60 15.01
N SER A 343 -27.85 -20.60 14.33
CA SER A 343 -28.41 -20.08 13.07
C SER A 343 -28.38 -21.14 11.96
N PHE A 344 -29.31 -20.97 11.02
CA PHE A 344 -29.40 -21.79 9.81
C PHE A 344 -28.13 -21.68 8.96
N GLN A 345 -27.71 -20.46 8.63
CA GLN A 345 -26.49 -20.22 7.86
C GLN A 345 -25.46 -19.50 8.71
N VAL A 346 -24.27 -20.06 8.77
CA VAL A 346 -23.11 -19.55 9.50
C VAL A 346 -21.88 -19.90 8.68
N HIS A 347 -20.90 -19.00 8.65
CA HIS A 347 -19.59 -19.24 8.05
C HIS A 347 -18.52 -19.25 9.14
N GLU A 348 -17.37 -19.87 8.89
CA GLU A 348 -16.27 -19.97 9.87
C GLU A 348 -15.83 -18.57 10.36
N LYS A 349 -15.85 -17.59 9.46
CA LYS A 349 -15.43 -16.19 9.67
C LYS A 349 -16.35 -15.41 10.60
N THR A 350 -17.62 -15.83 10.78
CA THR A 350 -18.58 -15.06 11.60
C THR A 350 -18.28 -15.15 13.10
N ILE A 351 -17.34 -16.01 13.52
CA ILE A 351 -16.83 -16.06 14.90
C ILE A 351 -16.18 -14.73 15.36
N LEU A 352 -15.81 -13.85 14.42
CA LEU A 352 -15.31 -12.50 14.71
C LEU A 352 -16.36 -11.63 15.44
N PHE A 353 -17.66 -11.86 15.20
CA PHE A 353 -18.73 -11.11 15.84
C PHE A 353 -18.80 -11.38 17.35
N PRO A 354 -18.83 -12.64 17.84
CA PRO A 354 -18.65 -12.94 19.26
C PRO A 354 -17.31 -12.49 19.85
N LEU A 355 -16.26 -12.40 19.04
CA LEU A 355 -14.94 -12.02 19.55
C LEU A 355 -14.83 -10.53 19.88
N LEU A 356 -15.60 -9.66 19.22
CA LEU A 356 -15.66 -8.23 19.50
C LEU A 356 -16.07 -7.93 20.97
N PRO A 357 -17.24 -8.38 21.48
CA PRO A 357 -17.61 -8.15 22.87
C PRO A 357 -16.64 -8.82 23.86
N MET A 358 -16.04 -9.97 23.53
CA MET A 358 -14.98 -10.55 24.37
C MET A 358 -13.73 -9.68 24.44
N THR A 359 -13.39 -8.99 23.35
CA THR A 359 -12.27 -8.04 23.32
C THR A 359 -12.55 -6.86 24.26
N LEU A 360 -13.80 -6.39 24.33
CA LEU A 360 -14.22 -5.36 25.29
C LEU A 360 -14.20 -5.86 26.74
N LEU A 361 -14.42 -7.17 26.95
CA LEU A 361 -14.32 -7.81 28.26
C LEU A 361 -12.88 -8.16 28.65
N ALA A 362 -11.88 -7.98 27.79
CA ALA A 362 -10.49 -8.35 28.07
C ALA A 362 -9.93 -7.70 29.34
N GLY A 363 -10.40 -6.50 29.71
CA GLY A 363 -10.01 -5.82 30.96
C GLY A 363 -10.53 -6.51 32.24
N LYS A 364 -11.61 -7.29 32.16
CA LYS A 364 -12.23 -8.00 33.31
C LYS A 364 -12.02 -9.51 33.26
N CYS A 365 -12.11 -10.10 32.07
CA CYS A 365 -12.05 -11.54 31.81
C CYS A 365 -10.90 -11.83 30.84
N PHE A 366 -9.69 -11.44 31.21
CA PHE A 366 -8.51 -11.50 30.34
C PHE A 366 -8.18 -12.94 29.90
N GLU A 367 -8.23 -13.90 30.83
CA GLU A 367 -7.90 -15.30 30.53
C GLU A 367 -8.94 -15.94 29.59
N GLU A 368 -10.23 -15.70 29.82
CA GLU A 368 -11.31 -16.17 28.96
C GLU A 368 -11.21 -15.55 27.56
N PHE A 369 -10.90 -14.25 27.47
CA PHE A 369 -10.65 -13.57 26.20
C PHE A 369 -9.49 -14.20 25.43
N CYS A 370 -8.33 -14.40 26.08
CA CYS A 370 -7.17 -14.99 25.42
C CYS A 370 -7.45 -16.42 24.96
N TRP A 371 -8.09 -17.22 25.82
CA TRP A 371 -8.44 -18.61 25.50
C TRP A 371 -9.42 -18.67 24.32
N MET A 372 -10.49 -17.88 24.35
CA MET A 372 -11.44 -17.84 23.24
C MET A 372 -10.78 -17.39 21.94
N THR A 373 -9.92 -16.37 21.99
CA THR A 373 -9.21 -15.88 20.79
C THR A 373 -8.37 -16.96 20.13
N LEU A 374 -7.64 -17.76 20.91
CA LEU A 374 -6.84 -18.87 20.41
C LEU A 374 -7.72 -19.98 19.79
N VAL A 375 -8.85 -20.30 20.42
CA VAL A 375 -9.82 -21.28 19.89
C VAL A 375 -10.48 -20.77 18.61
N SER A 376 -10.79 -19.47 18.52
CA SER A 376 -11.34 -18.84 17.31
C SER A 376 -10.32 -18.84 16.15
N MET A 377 -9.04 -18.62 16.43
CA MET A 377 -7.99 -18.82 15.42
C MET A 377 -7.95 -20.28 14.95
N PHE A 378 -7.93 -21.21 15.91
CA PHE A 378 -7.90 -22.65 15.63
C PHE A 378 -9.07 -23.12 14.76
N SER A 379 -10.29 -22.65 15.03
CA SER A 379 -11.47 -23.00 14.21
C SER A 379 -11.35 -22.55 12.76
N MET A 380 -10.59 -21.49 12.48
CA MET A 380 -10.43 -20.94 11.12
C MET A 380 -9.19 -21.48 10.39
N TYR A 381 -8.37 -22.32 11.03
CA TYR A 381 -7.16 -22.84 10.40
C TYR A 381 -7.39 -23.57 9.05
N PRO A 382 -8.43 -24.42 8.90
CA PRO A 382 -8.71 -25.07 7.62
C PRO A 382 -9.03 -24.10 6.47
N LEU A 383 -9.55 -22.91 6.77
CA LEU A 383 -9.75 -21.84 5.78
C LEU A 383 -8.40 -21.20 5.43
N LEU A 384 -7.65 -20.76 6.44
CA LEU A 384 -6.38 -20.03 6.26
C LEU A 384 -5.31 -20.84 5.52
N ILE A 385 -5.26 -22.17 5.72
CA ILE A 385 -4.31 -23.00 4.97
C ILE A 385 -4.65 -23.09 3.48
N ARG A 386 -5.94 -23.06 3.11
CA ARG A 386 -6.37 -23.05 1.69
C ARG A 386 -5.91 -21.78 0.96
N ASP A 387 -5.71 -20.70 1.72
CA ASP A 387 -5.23 -19.41 1.21
C ASP A 387 -3.71 -19.25 1.31
N GLY A 388 -2.97 -20.29 1.73
CA GLY A 388 -1.50 -20.21 1.88
C GLY A 388 -1.05 -19.36 3.08
N GLN A 389 -1.90 -19.17 4.09
CA GLN A 389 -1.65 -18.31 5.25
C GLN A 389 -1.16 -19.07 6.50
N SER A 390 -0.52 -20.23 6.33
CA SER A 390 -0.09 -21.10 7.43
C SER A 390 0.99 -20.45 8.32
N ILE A 391 1.98 -19.80 7.72
CA ILE A 391 3.08 -19.15 8.43
C ILE A 391 2.61 -17.97 9.29
N PRO A 392 1.88 -16.97 8.75
CA PRO A 392 1.35 -15.89 9.58
C PRO A 392 0.35 -16.39 10.65
N TYR A 393 -0.41 -17.45 10.37
CA TYR A 393 -1.24 -18.10 11.39
C TYR A 393 -0.43 -18.59 12.59
N PHE A 394 0.59 -19.44 12.38
CA PHE A 394 1.39 -19.98 13.49
C PHE A 394 2.20 -18.90 14.19
N SER A 395 2.70 -17.92 13.44
CA SER A 395 3.47 -16.80 13.98
C SER A 395 2.63 -15.98 14.96
N LEU A 396 1.39 -15.63 14.57
CA LEU A 396 0.45 -14.93 15.44
C LEU A 396 -0.07 -15.81 16.57
N PHE A 397 -0.27 -17.11 16.34
CA PHE A 397 -0.71 -18.05 17.38
C PHE A 397 0.31 -18.12 18.51
N VAL A 398 1.59 -18.29 18.19
CA VAL A 398 2.69 -18.32 19.18
C VAL A 398 2.86 -16.95 19.84
N PHE A 399 2.83 -15.87 19.06
CA PHE A 399 2.92 -14.52 19.59
C PHE A 399 1.80 -14.24 20.59
N PHE A 400 0.55 -14.54 20.25
CA PHE A 400 -0.60 -14.29 21.12
C PHE A 400 -0.65 -15.27 22.30
N LEU A 401 -0.17 -16.51 22.15
CA LEU A 401 0.02 -17.44 23.26
C LEU A 401 1.04 -16.89 24.27
N SER A 402 2.11 -16.24 23.81
CA SER A 402 3.07 -15.59 24.69
C SER A 402 2.43 -14.46 25.50
N ILE A 403 1.53 -13.68 24.89
CA ILE A 403 0.74 -12.64 25.58
C ILE A 403 -0.21 -13.27 26.60
N ALA A 404 -0.89 -14.36 26.25
CA ALA A 404 -1.80 -15.08 27.14
C ALA A 404 -1.07 -15.65 28.37
N PHE A 405 0.12 -16.23 28.16
CA PHE A 405 0.96 -16.73 29.25
C PHE A 405 1.52 -15.58 30.09
N ALA A 406 1.94 -14.49 29.44
CA ALA A 406 2.38 -13.27 30.11
C ALA A 406 1.28 -12.73 31.01
N GLY A 407 0.06 -12.53 30.53
CA GLY A 407 -1.02 -11.88 31.28
C GLY A 407 -1.76 -12.77 32.28
N ARG A 408 -1.24 -13.97 32.57
CA ARG A 408 -1.93 -14.97 33.41
C ARG A 408 -2.05 -14.50 34.86
N GLN A 409 -3.24 -14.64 35.45
CA GLN A 409 -3.46 -14.27 36.85
C GLN A 409 -2.96 -15.37 37.78
N GLN A 410 -2.22 -15.00 38.82
CA GLN A 410 -1.69 -15.96 39.80
C GLN A 410 -2.80 -16.70 40.58
N ASN A 411 -3.98 -16.09 40.71
CA ASN A 411 -5.12 -16.61 41.47
C ASN A 411 -6.16 -17.39 40.62
N ALA A 412 -5.86 -17.72 39.36
CA ALA A 412 -6.78 -18.51 38.55
C ALA A 412 -7.06 -19.90 39.18
N SER A 413 -8.31 -20.38 39.10
CA SER A 413 -8.67 -21.68 39.69
C SER A 413 -7.87 -22.82 39.06
N LYS A 414 -7.47 -23.81 39.88
CA LYS A 414 -6.71 -24.98 39.42
C LYS A 414 -7.42 -25.70 38.27
N PHE A 415 -8.75 -25.80 38.34
CA PHE A 415 -9.58 -26.37 37.29
C PHE A 415 -9.44 -25.63 35.95
N LYS A 416 -9.55 -24.28 35.95
CA LYS A 416 -9.40 -23.48 34.72
C LYS A 416 -8.03 -23.66 34.08
N ARG A 417 -6.96 -23.72 34.89
CA ARG A 417 -5.59 -23.93 34.39
C ARG A 417 -5.44 -25.29 33.70
N ILE A 418 -5.98 -26.34 34.30
CA ILE A 418 -5.96 -27.69 33.71
C ILE A 418 -6.77 -27.70 32.41
N ALA A 419 -7.97 -27.11 32.40
CA ALA A 419 -8.81 -27.04 31.21
C ALA A 419 -8.13 -26.30 30.04
N GLN A 420 -7.50 -25.15 30.31
CA GLN A 420 -6.72 -24.41 29.31
C GLN A 420 -5.53 -25.23 28.78
N PHE A 421 -4.81 -25.92 29.67
CA PHE A 421 -3.69 -26.76 29.27
C PHE A 421 -4.13 -27.92 28.37
N LEU A 422 -5.20 -28.62 28.75
CA LEU A 422 -5.80 -29.69 27.94
C LEU A 422 -6.32 -29.16 26.60
N SER A 423 -6.91 -27.95 26.57
CA SER A 423 -7.34 -27.29 25.36
C SER A 423 -6.17 -27.01 24.41
N LEU A 424 -5.06 -26.46 24.93
CA LEU A 424 -3.83 -26.22 24.16
C LEU A 424 -3.22 -27.53 23.65
N LEU A 425 -3.13 -28.55 24.50
CA LEU A 425 -2.63 -29.87 24.12
C LEU A 425 -3.49 -30.49 23.01
N GLY A 426 -4.81 -30.37 23.11
CA GLY A 426 -5.76 -30.83 22.09
C GLY A 426 -5.56 -30.11 20.76
N MET A 427 -5.47 -28.77 20.78
CA MET A 427 -5.19 -27.99 19.56
C MET A 427 -3.85 -28.40 18.92
N MET A 428 -2.78 -28.54 19.70
CA MET A 428 -1.47 -28.98 19.17
C MET A 428 -1.54 -30.39 18.59
N SER A 429 -2.19 -31.32 19.27
CA SER A 429 -2.35 -32.70 18.81
C SER A 429 -3.09 -32.74 17.46
N ILE A 430 -4.17 -31.97 17.31
CA ILE A 430 -4.94 -31.91 16.06
C ILE A 430 -4.10 -31.33 14.92
N HIS A 431 -3.30 -30.28 15.15
CA HIS A 431 -2.39 -29.75 14.13
C HIS A 431 -1.33 -30.78 13.72
N ILE A 432 -0.75 -31.53 14.68
CA ILE A 432 0.24 -32.57 14.40
C ILE A 432 -0.39 -33.69 13.57
N ILE A 433 -1.58 -34.15 13.94
CA ILE A 433 -2.33 -35.17 13.18
C ILE A 433 -2.59 -34.67 11.75
N PHE A 434 -3.09 -33.43 11.61
CA PHE A 434 -3.38 -32.82 10.32
C PHE A 434 -2.14 -32.68 9.42
N ALA A 435 -0.98 -32.38 10.00
CA ALA A 435 0.28 -32.24 9.27
C ALA A 435 0.93 -33.59 8.92
N SER A 436 0.76 -34.61 9.77
CA SER A 436 1.50 -35.88 9.67
C SER A 436 0.71 -36.98 8.94
N MET A 437 -0.62 -36.89 8.92
CA MET A 437 -1.49 -37.94 8.37
C MET A 437 -2.31 -37.41 7.19
N LYS A 438 -2.62 -38.29 6.23
CA LYS A 438 -3.61 -38.00 5.18
C LYS A 438 -5.00 -38.47 5.63
N PRO A 439 -6.08 -37.77 5.28
CA PRO A 439 -7.42 -38.21 5.64
C PRO A 439 -7.75 -39.55 4.94
N PRO A 440 -8.47 -40.47 5.60
CA PRO A 440 -8.90 -41.72 4.96
C PRO A 440 -9.76 -41.45 3.71
N ALA A 441 -9.58 -42.22 2.64
CA ALA A 441 -10.30 -42.00 1.38
C ALA A 441 -11.84 -42.05 1.51
N LYS A 442 -12.36 -42.83 2.48
CA LYS A 442 -13.80 -42.90 2.79
C LYS A 442 -14.34 -41.65 3.50
N LEU A 443 -13.47 -40.85 4.13
CA LEU A 443 -13.81 -39.67 4.93
C LEU A 443 -12.83 -38.52 4.63
N PRO A 444 -12.90 -37.90 3.44
CA PRO A 444 -11.94 -36.89 3.00
C PRO A 444 -11.92 -35.65 3.89
N ASP A 445 -13.04 -35.34 4.53
CA ASP A 445 -13.23 -34.15 5.36
C ASP A 445 -13.05 -34.38 6.87
N LEU A 446 -12.60 -35.58 7.28
CA LEU A 446 -12.52 -35.97 8.67
C LEU A 446 -11.77 -34.95 9.53
N PHE A 447 -10.64 -34.44 9.04
CA PHE A 447 -9.85 -33.50 9.81
C PHE A 447 -10.53 -32.14 9.95
N VAL A 448 -11.17 -31.63 8.90
CA VAL A 448 -11.95 -30.38 8.98
C VAL A 448 -13.03 -30.51 10.04
N LEU A 449 -13.72 -31.66 10.09
CA LEU A 449 -14.72 -31.96 11.11
C LEU A 449 -14.12 -32.07 12.52
N LEU A 450 -12.88 -32.53 12.65
CA LEU A 450 -12.18 -32.58 13.94
C LEU A 450 -11.88 -31.16 14.48
N PHE A 451 -11.41 -30.26 13.62
CA PHE A 451 -11.22 -28.84 13.98
C PHE A 451 -12.55 -28.22 14.43
N THR A 452 -13.61 -28.37 13.65
CA THR A 452 -14.91 -27.73 13.92
C THR A 452 -15.57 -28.30 15.18
N SER A 453 -15.58 -29.62 15.36
CA SER A 453 -16.19 -30.27 16.52
C SER A 453 -15.46 -29.93 17.82
N PHE A 454 -14.12 -29.91 17.79
CA PHE A 454 -13.32 -29.52 18.94
C PHE A 454 -13.58 -28.05 19.35
N SER A 455 -13.62 -27.14 18.37
CA SER A 455 -13.94 -25.73 18.61
C SER A 455 -15.37 -25.53 19.12
N PHE A 456 -16.35 -26.27 18.58
CA PHE A 456 -17.75 -26.18 19.01
C PHE A 456 -17.90 -26.44 20.52
N LEU A 457 -17.23 -27.45 21.06
CA LEU A 457 -17.30 -27.76 22.50
C LEU A 457 -16.83 -26.58 23.37
N HIS A 458 -15.77 -25.90 22.96
CA HIS A 458 -15.26 -24.71 23.64
C HIS A 458 -16.24 -23.55 23.53
N PHE A 459 -16.76 -23.30 22.32
CA PHE A 459 -17.72 -22.25 22.06
C PHE A 459 -19.03 -22.43 22.85
N ALA A 460 -19.55 -23.66 22.94
CA ALA A 460 -20.69 -23.99 23.77
C ALA A 460 -20.40 -23.75 25.27
N ALA A 461 -19.20 -24.11 25.74
CA ALA A 461 -18.80 -23.85 27.12
C ALA A 461 -18.73 -22.34 27.44
N PHE A 462 -18.15 -21.53 26.54
CA PHE A 462 -18.12 -20.07 26.69
C PHE A 462 -19.53 -19.45 26.64
N PHE A 463 -20.41 -19.96 25.78
CA PHE A 463 -21.80 -19.51 25.70
C PHE A 463 -22.56 -19.76 27.01
N LEU A 464 -22.43 -20.95 27.60
CA LEU A 464 -23.03 -21.28 28.89
C LEU A 464 -22.43 -20.46 30.03
N TRP A 465 -21.11 -20.31 30.04
CA TRP A 465 -20.40 -19.48 31.01
C TRP A 465 -20.87 -18.03 30.99
N ALA A 466 -20.99 -17.41 29.81
CA ALA A 466 -21.41 -16.03 29.68
C ALA A 466 -22.87 -15.81 30.15
N ASN A 467 -23.76 -16.75 29.85
CA ASN A 467 -25.14 -16.74 30.37
C ASN A 467 -25.16 -16.83 31.91
N TYR A 468 -24.41 -17.78 32.47
CA TYR A 468 -24.30 -17.94 33.93
C TYR A 468 -23.78 -16.66 34.58
N VAL A 469 -22.71 -16.07 34.04
CA VAL A 469 -22.12 -14.83 34.55
C VAL A 469 -23.13 -13.69 34.47
N GLN A 470 -23.80 -13.48 33.32
CA GLN A 470 -24.77 -12.41 33.16
C GLN A 470 -25.92 -12.50 34.19
N PHE A 471 -26.52 -13.69 34.37
CA PHE A 471 -27.67 -13.85 35.27
C PHE A 471 -27.32 -13.75 36.75
N THR A 472 -26.12 -14.21 37.14
CA THR A 472 -25.66 -14.18 38.54
C THR A 472 -25.11 -12.83 38.98
N MET A 473 -24.94 -11.87 38.07
CA MET A 473 -24.56 -10.49 38.42
C MET A 473 -25.62 -9.83 39.32
N LYS A 474 -25.29 -9.67 40.61
CA LYS A 474 -26.10 -8.91 41.58
C LYS A 474 -26.18 -7.43 41.20
N GLU A 475 -27.31 -6.82 41.50
CA GLU A 475 -27.64 -5.44 41.10
C GLU A 475 -26.96 -4.36 41.95
N SER A 476 -26.32 -4.71 43.06
CA SER A 476 -25.80 -3.72 44.02
C SER A 476 -24.29 -3.84 44.27
N SER A 477 -23.52 -3.02 43.57
CA SER A 477 -22.75 -1.97 44.22
C SER A 477 -22.69 -0.80 43.26
N ASP A 478 -22.68 0.40 43.80
CA ASP A 478 -22.24 1.59 43.10
C ASP A 478 -23.30 2.37 42.29
N ILE A 479 -24.10 1.88 41.33
CA ILE A 479 -24.81 2.77 40.35
C ILE A 479 -25.56 4.03 40.92
N ALA A 480 -26.17 3.97 42.12
CA ALA A 480 -26.78 5.14 42.78
C ALA A 480 -25.84 6.01 43.66
N LYS A 481 -24.76 5.46 44.24
CA LYS A 481 -23.71 6.22 44.95
C LYS A 481 -22.62 6.71 43.99
N LEU A 482 -22.32 5.91 42.98
CA LEU A 482 -21.45 6.11 41.84
C LEU A 482 -21.96 7.36 41.09
N ARG A 483 -23.26 7.55 40.77
CA ARG A 483 -23.70 8.81 40.13
C ARG A 483 -23.30 10.12 40.85
N ARG A 484 -23.01 10.10 42.16
CA ARG A 484 -22.46 11.24 42.93
C ARG A 484 -20.99 11.09 43.39
N LYS A 485 -20.34 9.94 43.22
CA LYS A 485 -18.94 9.66 43.63
C LYS A 485 -18.02 9.13 42.51
N ILE A 486 -18.54 8.91 41.29
CA ILE A 486 -17.93 8.28 40.09
C ILE A 486 -16.66 8.94 39.57
N TRP A 487 -16.27 10.08 40.08
CA TRP A 487 -15.12 10.81 39.56
C TRP A 487 -13.82 10.64 40.35
N VAL A 488 -13.73 9.73 41.34
CA VAL A 488 -12.52 9.63 42.18
C VAL A 488 -12.00 8.20 42.43
N THR A 489 -12.67 7.11 42.04
CA THR A 489 -12.27 5.76 42.55
C THR A 489 -12.04 4.68 41.50
N VAL A 490 -11.32 5.01 40.42
CA VAL A 490 -10.55 4.02 39.62
C VAL A 490 -9.08 4.45 39.47
N LEU A 491 -8.70 5.62 40.00
CA LEU A 491 -7.34 6.16 39.96
C LEU A 491 -6.98 6.86 41.29
N GLN A 492 -6.66 6.08 42.32
CA GLN A 492 -5.73 6.57 43.36
C GLN A 492 -4.64 5.54 43.66
N PRO A 493 -3.37 5.98 43.77
CA PRO A 493 -2.27 5.16 44.25
C PRO A 493 -2.41 4.89 45.75
N ALA A 494 -1.74 3.84 46.22
CA ALA A 494 -1.65 3.47 47.61
C ALA A 494 -1.40 4.69 48.52
N LYS A 495 -2.22 4.84 49.56
CA LYS A 495 -1.91 5.73 50.69
C LYS A 495 -0.54 5.34 51.24
N LYS A 496 0.46 6.21 51.05
CA LYS A 496 1.68 6.16 51.87
C LYS A 496 1.28 6.49 53.30
N SER A 497 1.55 5.57 54.20
CA SER A 497 1.81 5.87 55.61
C SER A 497 2.87 6.96 55.67
N GLY A 498 2.52 8.12 56.25
CA GLY A 498 3.50 9.17 56.55
C GLY A 498 4.54 8.66 57.56
N PRO A 499 5.76 9.20 57.54
CA PRO A 499 6.76 8.89 58.55
C PRO A 499 6.35 9.50 59.90
N GLY A 500 6.58 8.74 60.97
CA GLY A 500 6.44 9.23 62.34
C GLY A 500 7.59 10.13 62.80
N SER A 501 7.31 10.80 63.93
CA SER A 501 8.11 11.74 64.74
C SER A 501 8.15 13.18 64.19
N SER A 502 7.63 14.21 64.89
CA SER A 502 7.83 14.56 66.31
C SER A 502 6.61 15.21 67.00
N HIS A 503 6.54 14.99 68.35
CA HIS A 503 5.75 15.69 69.39
C HIS A 503 4.20 15.66 69.32
N ALA A 504 3.41 15.65 70.39
CA ALA A 504 3.47 15.28 71.80
C ALA A 504 2.02 15.37 72.33
N ALA A 505 1.69 14.55 73.34
CA ALA A 505 0.61 14.74 74.33
C ALA A 505 -0.89 14.68 73.91
N SER A 506 -1.57 13.63 74.39
CA SER A 506 -2.60 13.68 75.45
C SER A 506 -3.94 12.97 75.18
N LEU A 507 -4.37 12.25 76.24
CA LEU A 507 -5.74 11.92 76.70
C LEU A 507 -6.60 10.83 76.02
N GLN A 508 -6.60 9.66 76.69
CA GLN A 508 -7.74 8.87 77.19
C GLN A 508 -9.07 8.84 76.41
N SER A 509 -9.49 7.63 76.00
CA SER A 509 -10.53 6.80 76.66
C SER A 509 -11.38 5.96 75.68
N GLY A 510 -11.51 4.66 76.00
CA GLY A 510 -12.74 3.87 75.90
C GLY A 510 -13.27 3.40 74.52
N GLY A 511 -13.36 2.08 74.34
CA GLY A 511 -14.58 1.49 73.77
C GLY A 511 -14.45 0.51 72.58
N VAL A 512 -14.46 -0.78 72.93
CA VAL A 512 -15.11 -1.92 72.23
C VAL A 512 -14.71 -2.21 70.76
N ALA A 513 -13.91 -3.28 70.61
CA ALA A 513 -13.60 -3.92 69.34
C ALA A 513 -14.78 -4.75 68.82
N ALA A 514 -15.24 -4.44 67.60
CA ALA A 514 -15.99 -5.35 66.75
C ALA A 514 -15.05 -5.83 65.63
N GLU A 515 -14.81 -7.14 65.58
CA GLU A 515 -14.06 -7.80 64.53
C GLU A 515 -14.75 -7.59 63.16
N SER A 516 -14.03 -6.98 62.22
CA SER A 516 -14.39 -7.05 60.80
C SER A 516 -13.27 -7.78 60.05
N ARG A 517 -13.66 -8.91 59.44
CA ARG A 517 -12.88 -9.69 58.48
C ARG A 517 -12.30 -8.75 57.43
N LYS A 518 -10.96 -8.79 57.26
CA LYS A 518 -10.29 -8.26 56.08
C LYS A 518 -10.66 -9.14 54.89
N ASP A 519 -11.50 -8.60 54.00
CA ASP A 519 -11.66 -9.12 52.65
C ASP A 519 -10.39 -8.78 51.84
N ASP A 520 -9.61 -9.80 51.52
CA ASP A 520 -8.49 -9.72 50.58
C ASP A 520 -9.01 -9.35 49.18
N GLN A 521 -8.74 -8.12 48.74
CA GLN A 521 -8.90 -7.74 47.34
C GLN A 521 -7.77 -8.36 46.51
N PRO A 522 -8.07 -9.11 45.43
CA PRO A 522 -7.05 -9.65 44.55
C PRO A 522 -6.44 -8.51 43.72
N THR A 523 -5.19 -8.18 44.01
CA THR A 523 -4.36 -7.31 43.18
C THR A 523 -4.09 -7.99 41.84
N ILE A 524 -4.62 -7.40 40.76
CA ILE A 524 -4.36 -7.84 39.38
C ILE A 524 -2.90 -7.50 39.05
N GLY A 525 -2.01 -8.47 39.22
CA GLY A 525 -0.66 -8.41 38.70
C GLY A 525 -0.68 -8.68 37.20
N PHE A 526 -0.66 -7.63 36.38
CA PHE A 526 -0.23 -7.72 34.99
C PHE A 526 1.27 -8.01 34.99
N PRO A 527 1.75 -9.12 34.41
CA PRO A 527 3.18 -9.38 34.35
C PRO A 527 3.80 -8.42 33.36
N LEU A 528 4.46 -7.43 33.93
CA LEU A 528 5.19 -6.40 33.19
C LEU A 528 6.22 -7.02 32.27
N SER A 529 6.75 -8.22 32.51
CA SER A 529 7.96 -8.75 31.88
C SER A 529 7.96 -8.87 30.35
N ILE A 530 6.86 -9.24 29.68
CA ILE A 530 6.87 -9.43 28.21
C ILE A 530 6.51 -8.14 27.47
N THR A 531 5.55 -7.36 27.99
CA THR A 531 5.29 -5.99 27.52
C THR A 531 6.53 -5.12 27.77
N TYR A 532 7.18 -5.27 28.93
CA TYR A 532 8.47 -4.69 29.29
C TYR A 532 9.57 -5.20 28.36
N ALA A 533 9.72 -6.50 28.12
CA ALA A 533 10.77 -7.02 27.23
C ALA A 533 10.56 -6.58 25.78
N PHE A 534 9.32 -6.54 25.28
CA PHE A 534 9.01 -6.12 23.91
C PHE A 534 9.16 -4.60 23.74
N ILE A 535 8.66 -3.79 24.67
CA ILE A 535 8.84 -2.33 24.65
C ILE A 535 10.27 -1.93 24.97
N THR A 536 10.97 -2.66 25.84
CA THR A 536 12.40 -2.43 26.12
C THR A 536 13.27 -2.92 24.97
N PHE A 537 12.90 -4.00 24.27
CA PHE A 537 13.54 -4.44 23.03
C PHE A 537 13.33 -3.42 21.92
N GLN A 538 12.12 -2.89 21.76
CA GLN A 538 11.82 -1.80 20.83
C GLN A 538 12.48 -0.49 21.26
N MET A 539 12.56 -0.16 22.55
CA MET A 539 13.29 1.00 23.07
C MET A 539 14.80 0.84 22.96
N ASN A 540 15.33 -0.39 23.01
CA ASN A 540 16.75 -0.68 22.78
C ASN A 540 17.07 -0.70 21.28
N LEU A 541 16.14 -1.13 20.42
CA LEU A 541 16.19 -0.90 18.97
C LEU A 541 16.15 0.61 18.68
N LEU A 542 15.22 1.36 19.26
CA LEU A 542 15.11 2.81 19.09
C LEU A 542 16.31 3.56 19.70
N LYS A 543 16.89 3.09 20.81
CA LYS A 543 18.14 3.65 21.38
C LYS A 543 19.38 3.31 20.54
N GLY A 544 19.39 2.15 19.90
CA GLY A 544 20.44 1.77 18.94
C GLY A 544 20.32 2.50 17.60
N TYR A 545 19.16 3.09 17.30
CA TYR A 545 18.86 3.69 15.99
C TYR A 545 18.39 5.15 16.01
N LEU A 546 18.31 5.83 17.16
CA LEU A 546 17.95 7.26 17.26
C LEU A 546 18.88 8.06 18.18
N PRO A 547 19.99 8.61 17.65
CA PRO A 547 20.38 9.96 18.02
C PRO A 547 19.41 10.93 17.31
N LEU A 548 18.57 11.60 18.09
CA LEU A 548 17.49 12.49 17.67
C LEU A 548 17.99 13.84 17.11
N HIS A 549 19.11 13.87 16.40
CA HIS A 549 19.70 15.11 15.88
C HIS A 549 20.00 15.16 14.38
N ASP A 550 19.81 14.08 13.60
CA ASP A 550 20.11 14.09 12.16
C ASP A 550 18.97 13.48 11.31
N LEU A 551 17.92 14.26 11.08
CA LEU A 551 16.88 13.95 10.08
C LEU A 551 17.44 13.95 8.63
N THR A 552 18.60 14.56 8.41
CA THR A 552 19.36 14.58 7.15
C THR A 552 20.00 13.23 6.84
N TRP A 553 20.50 12.51 7.86
CA TRP A 553 21.04 11.16 7.73
C TRP A 553 19.97 10.17 7.23
N TYR A 554 18.72 10.31 7.69
CA TYR A 554 17.64 9.34 7.41
C TYR A 554 17.12 9.50 5.97
N GLN A 555 17.05 10.74 5.50
CA GLN A 555 16.82 11.05 4.09
C GLN A 555 18.00 10.62 3.21
N GLY A 556 19.23 10.68 3.74
CA GLY A 556 20.44 10.07 3.18
C GLY A 556 20.26 8.58 2.92
N ARG A 557 19.94 7.81 3.96
CA ARG A 557 19.87 6.35 3.88
C ARG A 557 18.63 5.83 3.17
N LEU A 558 17.50 6.54 3.21
CA LEU A 558 16.32 6.20 2.39
C LEU A 558 16.58 6.45 0.89
N ALA A 559 17.32 7.50 0.54
CA ALA A 559 17.75 7.72 -0.84
C ALA A 559 18.82 6.72 -1.28
N GLN A 560 19.74 6.36 -0.38
CA GLN A 560 20.75 5.33 -0.61
C GLN A 560 20.11 3.93 -0.74
N LEU A 561 19.08 3.63 0.07
CA LEU A 561 18.27 2.41 -0.04
C LEU A 561 17.39 2.43 -1.28
N ARG A 562 16.89 3.58 -1.74
CA ARG A 562 16.22 3.71 -3.04
C ARG A 562 17.20 3.46 -4.19
N GLY A 563 18.42 4.00 -4.14
CA GLY A 563 19.47 3.76 -5.13
C GLY A 563 19.91 2.29 -5.16
N HIS A 564 20.13 1.67 -4.00
CA HIS A 564 20.46 0.24 -3.91
C HIS A 564 19.30 -0.68 -4.29
N ALA A 565 18.05 -0.34 -3.92
CA ALA A 565 16.87 -1.11 -4.31
C ALA A 565 16.55 -0.98 -5.81
N LEU A 566 16.77 0.21 -6.40
CA LEU A 566 16.69 0.42 -7.85
C LEU A 566 17.65 -0.54 -8.57
N LEU A 567 18.91 -0.62 -8.12
CA LEU A 567 19.93 -1.47 -8.74
C LEU A 567 19.69 -2.96 -8.57
N GLN A 568 19.19 -3.41 -7.42
CA GLN A 568 18.86 -4.84 -7.19
C GLN A 568 17.62 -5.32 -7.95
N VAL A 569 16.72 -4.40 -8.35
CA VAL A 569 15.49 -4.72 -9.12
C VAL A 569 15.74 -4.69 -10.63
N LEU A 570 16.76 -3.97 -11.10
CA LEU A 570 17.15 -3.93 -12.51
C LEU A 570 17.71 -5.29 -12.96
N ARG A 571 16.81 -6.18 -13.38
CA ARG A 571 17.16 -7.42 -14.07
C ARG A 571 17.26 -7.11 -15.56
N GLU A 572 18.39 -7.46 -16.18
CA GLU A 572 18.59 -7.35 -17.63
C GLU A 572 17.56 -8.23 -18.35
N ARG A 573 16.49 -7.63 -18.88
CA ARG A 573 15.61 -8.31 -19.84
C ARG A 573 16.29 -8.22 -21.21
N LYS A 574 17.09 -9.23 -21.55
CA LYS A 574 17.76 -9.40 -22.86
C LYS A 574 16.81 -9.59 -24.05
N SER A 575 15.50 -9.39 -23.89
CA SER A 575 14.55 -9.54 -24.98
C SER A 575 14.53 -8.28 -25.84
N VAL A 576 15.54 -8.11 -26.69
CA VAL A 576 15.31 -7.44 -27.97
C VAL A 576 14.46 -8.42 -28.77
N PRO A 577 13.17 -8.13 -29.01
CA PRO A 577 12.36 -9.02 -29.82
C PRO A 577 12.87 -8.98 -31.27
N SER A 578 12.86 -10.12 -31.95
CA SER A 578 13.21 -10.27 -33.37
C SER A 578 12.39 -9.37 -34.31
N THR A 579 11.36 -8.69 -33.79
CA THR A 579 10.47 -7.76 -34.51
C THR A 579 11.05 -6.38 -34.71
N VAL A 580 12.01 -5.95 -33.88
CA VAL A 580 12.51 -4.57 -33.90
C VAL A 580 13.45 -4.35 -35.11
N GLY A 581 14.03 -5.40 -35.70
CA GLY A 581 14.89 -5.28 -36.89
C GLY A 581 16.31 -4.82 -36.54
N HIS A 582 17.21 -4.84 -37.54
CA HIS A 582 18.60 -4.46 -37.37
C HIS A 582 18.79 -2.97 -37.68
N PHE A 583 19.36 -2.20 -36.74
CA PHE A 583 19.66 -0.77 -36.89
C PHE A 583 21.14 -0.50 -36.63
N ASP A 584 21.70 0.50 -37.31
CA ASP A 584 23.13 0.85 -37.20
C ASP A 584 23.50 1.38 -35.81
N LYS A 585 22.92 2.52 -35.38
CA LYS A 585 23.17 3.13 -34.05
C LYS A 585 21.94 3.84 -33.53
N ILE A 586 21.74 3.81 -32.21
CA ILE A 586 20.73 4.61 -31.49
C ILE A 586 21.44 5.79 -30.83
N PHE A 587 21.00 7.03 -31.10
CA PHE A 587 21.69 8.24 -30.61
C PHE A 587 20.94 8.97 -29.50
N ALA A 588 19.62 9.04 -29.56
CA ALA A 588 18.80 9.68 -28.54
C ALA A 588 17.58 8.80 -28.22
N SER A 589 17.09 8.92 -26.99
CA SER A 589 15.90 8.21 -26.52
C SER A 589 15.15 9.07 -25.51
N ILE A 590 13.83 8.94 -25.51
CA ILE A 590 12.94 9.57 -24.54
C ILE A 590 11.75 8.65 -24.26
N TRP A 591 11.27 8.63 -23.03
CA TRP A 591 10.05 7.91 -22.67
C TRP A 591 8.85 8.84 -22.84
N LEU A 592 7.85 8.40 -23.62
CA LEU A 592 6.60 9.15 -23.81
C LEU A 592 5.54 8.76 -22.77
N SER A 593 5.65 7.56 -22.19
CA SER A 593 4.80 7.05 -21.10
C SER A 593 5.53 5.93 -20.35
N GLU A 594 4.84 5.20 -19.46
CA GLU A 594 5.44 4.11 -18.67
C GLU A 594 5.97 2.92 -19.49
N ASP A 595 5.37 2.68 -20.65
CA ASP A 595 5.65 1.51 -21.48
C ASP A 595 6.14 1.84 -22.89
N HIS A 596 6.09 3.12 -23.29
CA HIS A 596 6.42 3.55 -24.65
C HIS A 596 7.69 4.38 -24.67
N VAL A 597 8.68 3.90 -25.41
CA VAL A 597 9.95 4.59 -25.63
C VAL A 597 10.06 4.99 -27.10
N LEU A 598 10.48 6.23 -27.32
CA LEU A 598 10.81 6.75 -28.62
C LEU A 598 12.33 6.89 -28.71
N PHE A 599 12.93 6.38 -29.78
CA PHE A 599 14.36 6.53 -30.01
C PHE A 599 14.68 6.84 -31.46
N SER A 600 15.79 7.56 -31.65
CA SER A 600 16.30 7.94 -32.96
C SER A 600 17.45 7.04 -33.38
N THR A 601 17.50 6.73 -34.68
CA THR A 601 18.59 5.96 -35.28
C THR A 601 19.52 6.83 -36.11
N LYS A 602 20.72 6.32 -36.44
CA LYS A 602 21.68 6.96 -37.34
C LYS A 602 21.11 7.27 -38.74
N ASP A 603 20.12 6.52 -39.21
CA ASP A 603 19.52 6.71 -40.54
C ASP A 603 18.40 7.77 -40.54
N GLY A 604 18.33 8.62 -39.50
CA GLY A 604 17.30 9.66 -39.37
C GLY A 604 15.90 9.14 -39.00
N LYS A 605 15.73 7.82 -38.80
CA LYS A 605 14.42 7.24 -38.45
C LYS A 605 14.12 7.41 -36.96
N LEU A 606 12.90 7.86 -36.69
CA LEU A 606 12.29 7.85 -35.36
C LEU A 606 11.45 6.60 -35.18
N ILE A 607 11.76 5.83 -34.14
CA ILE A 607 11.13 4.53 -33.89
C ILE A 607 10.42 4.59 -32.56
N TYR A 608 9.11 4.35 -32.62
CA TYR A 608 8.26 4.18 -31.47
C TYR A 608 8.24 2.72 -31.07
N TRP A 609 8.54 2.41 -29.81
CA TRP A 609 8.61 1.05 -29.30
C TRP A 609 7.76 0.87 -28.04
N ASP A 610 6.83 -0.07 -28.11
CA ASP A 610 6.05 -0.57 -26.98
C ASP A 610 6.82 -1.71 -26.28
N THR A 611 7.22 -1.46 -25.03
CA THR A 611 8.00 -2.38 -24.21
C THR A 611 7.19 -3.56 -23.66
N TYR A 612 5.85 -3.50 -23.67
CA TYR A 612 4.97 -4.59 -23.21
C TYR A 612 4.58 -5.50 -24.38
N GLY A 613 4.13 -4.92 -25.49
CA GLY A 613 3.64 -5.65 -26.66
C GLY A 613 4.71 -6.02 -27.70
N GLY A 614 5.93 -5.44 -27.61
CA GLY A 614 7.00 -5.67 -28.58
C GLY A 614 6.69 -5.13 -29.98
N ARG A 615 5.67 -4.27 -30.11
CA ARG A 615 5.28 -3.61 -31.35
C ARG A 615 6.18 -2.39 -31.56
N SER A 616 6.68 -2.25 -32.78
CA SER A 616 7.47 -1.09 -33.19
C SER A 616 6.86 -0.45 -34.43
N GLY A 617 6.74 0.87 -34.43
CA GLY A 617 6.31 1.66 -35.57
C GLY A 617 7.38 2.68 -35.95
N HIS A 618 7.45 3.03 -37.24
CA HIS A 618 8.34 4.07 -37.75
C HIS A 618 7.53 5.34 -37.96
N ILE A 619 7.97 6.45 -37.36
CA ILE A 619 7.40 7.77 -37.63
C ILE A 619 8.09 8.29 -38.89
N THR A 620 7.30 8.61 -39.91
CA THR A 620 7.82 9.08 -41.19
C THR A 620 7.97 10.59 -41.11
N VAL A 621 9.20 11.08 -41.28
CA VAL A 621 9.45 12.51 -41.50
C VAL A 621 8.92 12.86 -42.90
N PRO A 622 8.12 13.93 -43.08
CA PRO A 622 7.60 14.29 -44.40
C PRO A 622 8.74 14.50 -45.40
N PRO A 623 8.72 13.82 -46.58
CA PRO A 623 9.80 13.94 -47.55
C PRO A 623 9.82 15.32 -48.20
N ARG A 624 11.02 15.81 -48.49
CA ARG A 624 11.28 17.11 -49.15
C ARG A 624 10.46 17.29 -50.43
N THR A 625 9.63 18.33 -50.49
CA THR A 625 9.03 18.81 -51.74
C THR A 625 10.10 19.50 -52.60
N LYS A 626 10.65 18.73 -53.56
CA LYS A 626 11.55 19.12 -54.67
C LYS A 626 12.93 19.70 -54.29
N SER A 627 14.02 18.93 -54.47
CA SER A 627 15.12 19.21 -55.43
C SER A 627 16.40 18.35 -55.20
N ASN A 628 16.99 17.96 -56.34
CA ASN A 628 18.29 17.33 -56.65
C ASN A 628 18.65 15.93 -56.07
N PRO A 629 18.66 14.87 -56.91
CA PRO A 629 19.24 13.59 -56.57
C PRO A 629 20.77 13.72 -56.65
N GLY A 630 21.45 13.84 -55.50
CA GLY A 630 22.90 13.98 -55.53
C GLY A 630 23.62 13.80 -54.20
N VAL A 631 23.09 14.29 -53.09
CA VAL A 631 23.74 14.12 -51.77
C VAL A 631 22.65 14.11 -50.70
N VAL A 632 22.19 12.93 -50.30
CA VAL A 632 21.39 12.76 -49.09
C VAL A 632 22.38 12.67 -47.92
N ASN A 633 22.66 13.80 -47.25
CA ASN A 633 23.38 13.81 -45.98
C ASN A 633 22.40 13.50 -44.83
N SER A 634 21.73 12.34 -44.92
CA SER A 634 20.86 11.87 -43.84
C SER A 634 21.73 11.36 -42.71
N PHE A 635 21.81 12.17 -41.65
CA PHE A 635 22.46 11.81 -40.38
C PHE A 635 21.39 11.74 -39.29
N GLY A 636 21.59 10.80 -38.38
CA GLY A 636 20.63 10.50 -37.33
C GLY A 636 20.39 11.63 -36.37
N SER A 637 19.21 11.62 -35.76
CA SER A 637 18.86 12.59 -34.74
C SER A 637 19.70 12.40 -33.48
N HIS A 638 20.52 13.40 -33.15
CA HIS A 638 21.41 13.36 -31.98
C HIS A 638 20.72 13.75 -30.66
N PHE A 639 19.50 14.27 -30.72
CA PHE A 639 18.74 14.68 -29.55
C PHE A 639 17.26 14.40 -29.74
N LEU A 640 16.54 14.28 -28.62
CA LEU A 640 15.08 14.33 -28.54
C LEU A 640 14.73 15.20 -27.34
N ALA A 641 13.81 16.14 -27.52
CA ALA A 641 13.38 17.04 -26.44
C ALA A 641 11.86 17.16 -26.43
N GLN A 642 11.28 17.14 -25.23
CA GLN A 642 9.84 17.23 -25.01
C GLN A 642 9.54 18.42 -24.10
N ASN A 643 8.42 19.09 -24.33
CA ASN A 643 7.94 20.16 -23.46
C ASN A 643 7.23 19.60 -22.21
N GLU A 644 6.99 20.45 -21.21
CA GLU A 644 6.46 20.02 -19.92
C GLU A 644 5.03 19.48 -19.99
N GLU A 645 4.17 20.10 -20.80
CA GLU A 645 2.78 19.65 -20.98
C GLU A 645 2.66 18.44 -21.93
N CYS A 646 3.78 17.92 -22.44
CA CYS A 646 3.81 16.78 -23.35
C CYS A 646 2.97 16.99 -24.62
N THR A 647 2.97 18.21 -25.16
CA THR A 647 2.24 18.58 -26.39
C THR A 647 3.13 18.59 -27.63
N PHE A 648 4.42 18.89 -27.47
CA PHE A 648 5.39 18.95 -28.57
C PHE A 648 6.63 18.10 -28.28
N LEU A 649 7.12 17.48 -29.35
CA LEU A 649 8.40 16.77 -29.38
C LEU A 649 9.28 17.37 -30.47
N LEU A 650 10.55 17.58 -30.17
CA LEU A 650 11.57 18.04 -31.10
C LEU A 650 12.52 16.90 -31.47
N SER A 651 12.81 16.80 -32.75
CA SER A 651 13.94 16.04 -33.29
C SER A 651 14.64 16.83 -34.39
N THR A 652 15.71 16.27 -34.93
CA THR A 652 16.22 16.70 -36.24
C THR A 652 15.23 16.33 -37.35
N GLY A 653 15.19 17.12 -38.42
CA GLY A 653 14.42 16.83 -39.63
C GLY A 653 15.07 15.78 -40.53
N GLU A 654 14.62 15.69 -41.79
CA GLU A 654 15.19 14.80 -42.82
C GLU A 654 16.65 15.22 -43.13
N ASP A 655 16.87 16.52 -43.24
CA ASP A 655 18.19 17.13 -43.31
C ASP A 655 18.70 17.43 -41.89
N SER A 656 19.98 17.13 -41.63
CA SER A 656 20.63 17.30 -40.32
C SER A 656 20.75 18.76 -39.85
N THR A 657 20.46 19.73 -40.72
CA THR A 657 20.39 21.17 -40.44
C THR A 657 19.00 21.64 -40.01
N GLU A 658 17.99 20.79 -40.16
CA GLU A 658 16.58 21.10 -39.88
C GLU A 658 16.15 20.58 -38.51
N LEU A 659 15.14 21.23 -37.95
CA LEU A 659 14.46 20.84 -36.71
C LEU A 659 13.02 20.44 -37.06
N ALA A 660 12.62 19.23 -36.71
CA ALA A 660 11.25 18.76 -36.86
C ALA A 660 10.50 18.86 -35.52
N VAL A 661 9.27 19.38 -35.59
CA VAL A 661 8.33 19.49 -34.47
C VAL A 661 7.19 18.52 -34.68
N TYR A 662 6.95 17.64 -33.72
CA TYR A 662 5.83 16.70 -33.72
C TYR A 662 4.81 17.07 -32.65
N SER A 663 3.53 16.91 -32.99
CA SER A 663 2.42 16.98 -32.03
C SER A 663 2.36 15.68 -31.23
N LEU A 664 2.14 15.76 -29.92
CA LEU A 664 1.87 14.62 -29.05
C LEU A 664 0.38 14.62 -28.65
N PRO A 665 -0.26 13.44 -28.53
CA PRO A 665 0.32 12.10 -28.63
C PRO A 665 0.36 11.52 -30.06
N SER A 666 -0.18 12.22 -31.07
CA SER A 666 -0.36 11.64 -32.41
C SER A 666 0.93 11.39 -33.17
N LEU A 667 2.03 12.07 -32.78
CA LEU A 667 3.35 12.02 -33.42
C LEU A 667 3.33 12.49 -34.88
N ASP A 668 2.36 13.33 -35.24
CA ASP A 668 2.29 13.97 -36.54
C ASP A 668 3.31 15.12 -36.60
N CYS A 669 4.09 15.19 -37.68
CA CYS A 669 4.99 16.31 -37.92
C CYS A 669 4.17 17.57 -38.25
N VAL A 670 4.19 18.55 -37.34
CA VAL A 670 3.46 19.81 -37.47
C VAL A 670 4.30 20.88 -38.17
N ASN A 671 5.60 20.93 -37.89
CA ASN A 671 6.47 21.96 -38.46
C ASN A 671 7.90 21.49 -38.73
N ILE A 672 8.54 22.07 -39.74
CA ILE A 672 9.95 21.87 -40.07
C ILE A 672 10.63 23.24 -40.08
N LEU A 673 11.51 23.46 -39.10
CA LEU A 673 12.18 24.74 -38.87
C LEU A 673 13.57 24.70 -39.50
N ARG A 674 13.80 25.65 -40.41
CA ARG A 674 15.03 25.82 -41.18
C ARG A 674 15.77 27.07 -40.73
N GLY A 675 17.09 26.98 -40.57
CA GLY A 675 17.89 28.18 -40.30
C GLY A 675 19.31 27.93 -39.78
N HIS A 676 19.64 26.73 -39.32
CA HIS A 676 21.02 26.33 -39.07
C HIS A 676 21.75 26.02 -40.39
N GLN A 677 23.06 26.26 -40.41
CA GLN A 677 23.90 26.06 -41.60
C GLN A 677 24.65 24.72 -41.57
N ASP A 678 24.62 24.02 -40.44
CA ASP A 678 25.28 22.74 -40.21
C ASP A 678 24.52 21.97 -39.11
N TRP A 679 24.98 20.77 -38.77
CA TRP A 679 24.26 19.78 -37.94
C TRP A 679 23.81 20.31 -36.59
N VAL A 680 22.54 20.08 -36.26
CA VAL A 680 22.00 20.37 -34.92
C VAL A 680 22.29 19.21 -33.97
N PHE A 681 23.01 19.47 -32.89
CA PHE A 681 23.40 18.44 -31.92
C PHE A 681 22.53 18.40 -30.67
N GLY A 682 21.85 19.49 -30.32
CA GLY A 682 20.99 19.54 -29.14
C GLY A 682 19.93 20.62 -29.22
N ALA A 683 18.78 20.35 -28.61
CA ALA A 683 17.74 21.33 -28.36
C ALA A 683 17.10 21.09 -27.00
N ALA A 684 16.55 22.15 -26.39
CA ALA A 684 15.84 22.08 -25.12
C ALA A 684 14.71 23.11 -25.08
N PHE A 685 13.53 22.69 -24.57
CA PHE A 685 12.43 23.60 -24.30
C PHE A 685 12.75 24.49 -23.09
N ILE A 686 12.46 25.77 -23.24
CA ILE A 686 12.51 26.77 -22.16
C ILE A 686 11.13 26.87 -21.51
N ASP A 687 10.08 26.87 -22.33
CA ASP A 687 8.67 26.85 -21.92
C ASP A 687 7.85 26.01 -22.93
N GLN A 688 6.52 26.18 -22.95
CA GLN A 688 5.63 25.40 -23.83
C GLN A 688 5.77 25.74 -25.32
N HIS A 689 6.20 26.95 -25.65
CA HIS A 689 6.23 27.49 -27.02
C HIS A 689 7.63 27.92 -27.45
N HIS A 690 8.59 28.04 -26.53
CA HIS A 690 9.94 28.49 -26.82
C HIS A 690 10.95 27.40 -26.53
N PHE A 691 11.88 27.22 -27.46
CA PHE A 691 13.00 26.30 -27.29
C PHE A 691 14.28 26.86 -27.90
N VAL A 692 15.41 26.34 -27.44
CA VAL A 692 16.74 26.69 -27.95
C VAL A 692 17.40 25.50 -28.61
N SER A 693 18.19 25.76 -29.66
CA SER A 693 18.96 24.75 -30.39
C SER A 693 20.42 25.16 -30.55
N GLY A 694 21.30 24.17 -30.58
CA GLY A 694 22.75 24.34 -30.70
C GLY A 694 23.29 23.49 -31.84
N SER A 695 24.11 24.11 -32.70
CA SER A 695 24.59 23.50 -33.93
C SER A 695 26.12 23.47 -34.06
N ARG A 696 26.56 22.65 -35.00
CA ARG A 696 27.92 22.59 -35.53
C ARG A 696 28.37 23.89 -36.17
N ASP A 697 27.44 24.73 -36.61
CA ASP A 697 27.69 26.07 -37.16
C ASP A 697 28.16 27.11 -36.11
N CYS A 698 28.43 26.65 -34.87
CA CYS A 698 28.85 27.46 -33.73
C CYS A 698 27.77 28.41 -33.19
N THR A 699 26.53 28.33 -33.69
CA THR A 699 25.43 29.19 -33.26
C THR A 699 24.51 28.49 -32.26
N VAL A 700 23.90 29.32 -31.41
CA VAL A 700 22.73 28.98 -30.60
C VAL A 700 21.56 29.81 -31.11
N LYS A 701 20.42 29.16 -31.37
CA LYS A 701 19.20 29.81 -31.86
C LYS A 701 18.04 29.59 -30.89
N MET A 702 17.15 30.57 -30.81
CA MET A 702 15.88 30.48 -30.07
C MET A 702 14.73 30.52 -31.06
N TRP A 703 13.73 29.68 -30.82
CA TRP A 703 12.61 29.45 -31.72
C TRP A 703 11.29 29.59 -30.97
N ASN A 704 10.25 30.02 -31.69
CA ASN A 704 8.86 29.97 -31.23
C ASN A 704 8.13 28.87 -32.02
N VAL A 705 7.34 28.06 -31.32
CA VAL A 705 6.51 26.99 -31.87
C VAL A 705 5.04 27.15 -31.48
N THR A 706 4.18 27.06 -32.48
CA THR A 706 2.74 27.29 -32.39
C THR A 706 2.00 26.13 -33.05
N ALA A 707 0.86 25.73 -32.48
CA ALA A 707 0.01 24.67 -33.04
C ALA A 707 -0.86 25.17 -34.20
N ASP A 708 -1.13 26.48 -34.25
CA ASP A 708 -2.02 27.08 -35.24
C ASP A 708 -1.32 27.20 -36.60
N ALA A 709 -1.90 26.56 -37.62
CA ALA A 709 -1.43 26.64 -39.00
C ALA A 709 -1.42 28.06 -39.61
N THR A 710 -2.08 29.02 -38.94
CA THR A 710 -2.13 30.43 -39.33
C THR A 710 -0.91 31.23 -38.85
N GLU A 711 -0.19 30.77 -37.83
CA GLU A 711 1.03 31.41 -37.33
C GLU A 711 2.25 30.57 -37.67
N SER A 712 3.17 31.12 -38.47
CA SER A 712 4.41 30.42 -38.80
C SER A 712 5.34 30.39 -37.59
N SER A 713 5.77 29.20 -37.18
CA SER A 713 6.89 29.05 -36.25
C SER A 713 8.17 29.65 -36.85
N GLN A 714 8.92 30.41 -36.06
CA GLN A 714 10.03 31.24 -36.55
C GLN A 714 11.22 31.23 -35.60
N CYS A 715 12.41 31.52 -36.15
CA CYS A 715 13.62 31.81 -35.39
C CYS A 715 13.52 33.23 -34.82
N ILE A 716 13.54 33.35 -33.49
CA ILE A 716 13.42 34.62 -32.77
C ILE A 716 14.79 35.30 -32.62
N ALA A 717 15.83 34.50 -32.34
CA ALA A 717 17.17 35.00 -32.11
C ALA A 717 18.23 34.02 -32.59
N THR A 718 19.35 34.55 -33.10
CA THR A 718 20.56 33.79 -33.41
C THR A 718 21.75 34.45 -32.70
N ARG A 719 22.60 33.64 -32.07
CA ARG A 719 23.80 34.08 -31.35
C ARG A 719 25.00 33.24 -31.76
N LEU A 720 26.09 33.90 -32.16
CA LEU A 720 27.37 33.28 -32.52
C LEU A 720 28.37 33.56 -31.39
N ASN A 721 28.35 32.73 -30.34
CA ASN A 721 29.15 32.98 -29.14
C ASN A 721 30.18 31.88 -28.82
N HIS A 722 30.12 30.74 -29.52
CA HIS A 722 31.11 29.68 -29.41
C HIS A 722 32.09 29.74 -30.57
N THR A 723 33.35 29.33 -30.33
CA THR A 723 34.39 29.31 -31.37
C THR A 723 34.47 27.97 -32.10
N LYS A 724 33.77 26.96 -31.57
CA LYS A 724 33.62 25.62 -32.14
C LYS A 724 32.17 25.14 -32.00
N LYS A 725 31.87 24.00 -32.61
CA LYS A 725 30.56 23.35 -32.58
C LYS A 725 29.96 23.20 -31.18
N VAL A 726 28.68 23.55 -31.07
CA VAL A 726 27.85 23.30 -29.90
C VAL A 726 27.44 21.83 -29.91
N ARG A 727 27.61 21.15 -28.77
CA ARG A 727 27.46 19.70 -28.60
C ARG A 727 26.14 19.30 -27.98
N ALA A 728 25.67 20.09 -27.03
CA ALA A 728 24.46 19.79 -26.29
C ALA A 728 23.94 21.07 -25.65
N ILE A 729 22.63 21.10 -25.40
CA ILE A 729 21.96 22.16 -24.66
C ILE A 729 21.08 21.50 -23.59
N CYS A 730 21.07 22.07 -22.39
CA CYS A 730 20.15 21.67 -21.32
C CYS A 730 19.53 22.92 -20.67
N PHE A 731 18.28 22.80 -20.21
CA PHE A 731 17.57 23.88 -19.52
C PHE A 731 17.43 23.58 -18.03
N ASP A 732 17.89 24.50 -17.19
CA ASP A 732 17.68 24.47 -15.75
C ASP A 732 16.43 25.26 -15.38
N ARG A 733 15.41 24.53 -14.91
CA ARG A 733 14.12 25.11 -14.49
C ARG A 733 14.21 25.88 -13.18
N VAL A 734 15.21 25.62 -12.33
CA VAL A 734 15.33 26.27 -11.02
C VAL A 734 15.96 27.64 -11.16
N SER A 735 17.01 27.77 -11.98
CA SER A 735 17.64 29.06 -12.28
C SER A 735 16.96 29.81 -13.42
N CYS A 736 16.04 29.16 -14.15
CA CYS A 736 15.47 29.66 -15.40
C CYS A 736 16.55 30.05 -16.42
N THR A 737 17.60 29.25 -16.53
CA THR A 737 18.72 29.48 -17.47
C THR A 737 18.96 28.23 -18.32
N PHE A 738 19.51 28.40 -19.53
CA PHE A 738 20.00 27.26 -20.32
C PHE A 738 21.52 27.26 -20.39
N SER A 739 22.10 26.07 -20.56
CA SER A 739 23.54 25.88 -20.71
C SER A 739 23.86 25.29 -22.07
N SER A 740 24.87 25.83 -22.75
CA SER A 740 25.40 25.28 -23.99
C SER A 740 26.80 24.70 -23.76
N LEU A 741 26.97 23.43 -24.12
CA LEU A 741 28.24 22.72 -24.09
C LEU A 741 28.92 22.80 -25.46
N SER A 742 30.19 23.18 -25.53
CA SER A 742 30.90 23.32 -26.82
C SER A 742 32.23 22.57 -26.86
N ALA A 743 32.65 22.20 -28.08
CA ALA A 743 33.96 21.61 -28.34
C ALA A 743 35.13 22.60 -28.13
N ASP A 744 34.84 23.88 -27.87
CA ASP A 744 35.85 24.89 -27.48
C ASP A 744 36.30 24.76 -26.01
N ARG A 745 35.81 23.74 -25.30
CA ARG A 745 36.07 23.44 -23.87
C ARG A 745 35.36 24.39 -22.90
N THR A 746 34.36 25.13 -23.38
CA THR A 746 33.57 26.04 -22.55
C THR A 746 32.13 25.57 -22.40
N ILE A 747 31.55 25.92 -21.25
CA ILE A 747 30.12 25.89 -21.01
C ILE A 747 29.67 27.32 -20.80
N LYS A 748 28.69 27.75 -21.59
CA LYS A 748 28.08 29.08 -21.45
C LYS A 748 26.70 28.92 -20.86
N ILE A 749 26.39 29.73 -19.84
CA ILE A 749 25.10 29.81 -19.18
C ILE A 749 24.42 31.08 -19.67
N TRP A 750 23.16 30.96 -20.07
CA TRP A 750 22.44 31.99 -20.80
C TRP A 750 21.16 32.41 -20.08
N ASP A 751 20.84 33.69 -20.21
CA ASP A 751 19.52 34.23 -19.88
C ASP A 751 18.59 34.03 -21.09
N PRO A 752 17.52 33.20 -20.98
CA PRO A 752 16.60 32.96 -22.08
C PRO A 752 15.81 34.21 -22.48
N SER A 753 15.55 35.15 -21.56
CA SER A 753 14.75 36.35 -21.86
C SER A 753 15.50 37.35 -22.74
N ARG A 754 16.83 37.45 -22.58
CA ARG A 754 17.68 38.38 -23.34
C ARG A 754 18.50 37.71 -24.42
N MET A 755 18.63 36.38 -24.37
CA MET A 755 19.55 35.60 -25.21
C MET A 755 21.00 36.10 -25.09
N ASP A 756 21.42 36.40 -23.86
CA ASP A 756 22.76 36.85 -23.52
C ASP A 756 23.47 35.85 -22.60
N VAL A 757 24.79 35.79 -22.69
CA VAL A 757 25.62 34.92 -21.85
C VAL A 757 25.80 35.57 -20.48
N ILE A 758 25.31 34.91 -19.44
CA ILE A 758 25.46 35.34 -18.03
C ILE A 758 26.84 34.95 -17.51
N SER A 759 27.29 33.74 -17.84
CA SER A 759 28.51 33.16 -17.29
C SER A 759 29.15 32.19 -18.26
N GLU A 760 30.48 32.11 -18.21
CA GLU A 760 31.29 31.19 -18.99
C GLU A 760 32.21 30.39 -18.06
N VAL A 761 32.24 29.07 -18.23
CA VAL A 761 33.04 28.15 -17.43
C VAL A 761 33.99 27.39 -18.37
N LEU A 762 35.30 27.55 -18.16
CA LEU A 762 36.34 26.86 -18.94
C LEU A 762 36.73 25.53 -18.26
N LEU A 763 36.63 24.43 -19.00
CA LEU A 763 37.02 23.09 -18.54
C LEU A 763 38.45 22.76 -19.01
N THR A 764 39.44 23.11 -18.19
CA THR A 764 40.87 22.98 -18.53
C THR A 764 41.37 21.55 -18.65
N ARG A 765 40.75 20.58 -17.95
CA ARG A 765 41.19 19.18 -17.89
C ARG A 765 40.40 18.20 -18.76
N ALA A 766 39.47 18.66 -19.61
CA ALA A 766 38.54 17.81 -20.35
C ALA A 766 38.84 17.78 -21.87
N PRO A 767 39.61 16.79 -22.37
CA PRO A 767 39.64 16.53 -23.81
C PRO A 767 38.26 15.99 -24.23
N ASP A 768 37.73 16.57 -25.32
CA ASP A 768 36.47 16.17 -25.96
C ASP A 768 35.25 16.04 -25.05
N LEU A 769 34.54 17.16 -24.90
CA LEU A 769 33.24 17.24 -24.24
C LEU A 769 32.16 16.62 -25.12
N VAL A 770 31.35 15.73 -24.54
CA VAL A 770 30.39 14.91 -25.30
C VAL A 770 28.95 15.14 -24.87
N CYS A 771 28.67 15.05 -23.58
CA CYS A 771 27.31 15.13 -23.05
C CYS A 771 27.25 16.03 -21.81
N ILE A 772 26.07 16.59 -21.57
CA ILE A 772 25.76 17.39 -20.38
C ILE A 772 24.37 17.00 -19.91
N ASP A 773 24.16 17.02 -18.60
CA ASP A 773 22.84 16.95 -18.00
C ASP A 773 22.75 17.87 -16.78
N VAL A 774 21.53 18.25 -16.42
CA VAL A 774 21.24 19.16 -15.30
C VAL A 774 20.37 18.48 -14.25
N LYS A 775 20.76 18.64 -12.99
CA LYS A 775 19.99 18.15 -11.85
C LYS A 775 18.79 19.09 -11.60
N PRO A 776 17.53 18.61 -11.71
CA PRO A 776 16.33 19.46 -11.76
C PRO A 776 16.02 20.32 -10.53
N ASP A 777 16.68 20.11 -9.40
CA ASP A 777 16.36 20.69 -8.08
C ASP A 777 17.54 21.44 -7.43
N ALA A 778 18.76 21.33 -7.98
CA ALA A 778 19.98 21.77 -7.28
C ALA A 778 20.88 22.75 -8.04
N GLY A 779 20.60 23.07 -9.31
CA GLY A 779 21.51 23.89 -10.12
C GLY A 779 22.90 23.25 -10.28
N LEU A 780 22.95 21.92 -10.30
CA LEU A 780 24.16 21.12 -10.46
C LEU A 780 24.17 20.53 -11.86
N LEU A 781 25.24 20.77 -12.61
CA LEU A 781 25.47 20.19 -13.93
C LEU A 781 26.47 19.04 -13.84
N ALA A 782 26.29 18.02 -14.67
CA ALA A 782 27.29 16.98 -14.90
C ALA A 782 27.69 17.00 -16.37
N VAL A 783 29.00 16.95 -16.62
CA VAL A 783 29.56 17.07 -17.97
C VAL A 783 30.47 15.90 -18.24
N GLY A 784 30.21 15.16 -19.32
CA GLY A 784 30.98 13.98 -19.71
C GLY A 784 32.15 14.32 -20.65
N SER A 785 33.32 13.79 -20.33
CA SER A 785 34.56 13.86 -21.12
C SER A 785 35.08 12.44 -21.43
N LEU A 786 36.22 12.34 -22.11
CA LEU A 786 36.84 11.07 -22.51
C LEU A 786 37.34 10.20 -21.33
N GLU A 787 37.68 10.80 -20.19
CA GLU A 787 38.26 10.06 -19.06
C GLU A 787 37.49 10.25 -17.74
N HIS A 788 36.77 11.34 -17.62
CA HIS A 788 36.08 11.73 -16.39
C HIS A 788 34.76 12.41 -16.73
N PHE A 789 33.92 12.57 -15.71
CA PHE A 789 32.82 13.50 -15.73
C PHE A 789 33.06 14.57 -14.67
N THR A 790 32.63 15.80 -14.94
CA THR A 790 32.83 16.94 -14.04
C THR A 790 31.48 17.44 -13.55
N PHE A 791 31.33 17.52 -12.23
CA PHE A 791 30.25 18.24 -11.58
C PHE A 791 30.55 19.73 -11.53
N ILE A 792 29.56 20.54 -11.88
CA ILE A 792 29.65 21.99 -11.87
C ILE A 792 28.44 22.51 -11.11
N ASP A 793 28.69 23.10 -9.94
CA ASP A 793 27.66 23.86 -9.24
C ASP A 793 27.56 25.26 -9.86
N ILE A 794 26.41 25.59 -10.45
CA ILE A 794 26.19 26.87 -11.13
C ILE A 794 26.29 28.05 -10.16
N ARG A 795 25.91 27.86 -8.90
CA ARG A 795 25.85 28.92 -7.88
C ARG A 795 27.23 29.20 -7.30
N SER A 796 27.97 28.16 -6.93
CA SER A 796 29.29 28.30 -6.29
C SER A 796 30.46 28.30 -7.29
N ARG A 797 30.22 27.87 -8.54
CA ARG A 797 31.23 27.66 -9.59
C ARG A 797 32.32 26.65 -9.21
N HIS A 798 32.03 25.79 -8.24
CA HIS A 798 32.95 24.76 -7.81
C HIS A 798 32.94 23.58 -8.81
N LEU A 799 34.12 23.15 -9.22
CA LEU A 799 34.32 22.08 -10.20
C LEU A 799 34.88 20.84 -9.51
N VAL A 800 34.19 19.70 -9.65
CA VAL A 800 34.66 18.40 -9.13
C VAL A 800 34.70 17.40 -10.27
N SER A 801 35.90 16.99 -10.67
CA SER A 801 36.09 15.96 -11.71
C SER A 801 36.24 14.59 -11.06
N VAL A 802 35.48 13.60 -11.56
CA VAL A 802 35.47 12.22 -11.09
C VAL A 802 35.81 11.29 -12.25
N PRO A 803 36.79 10.38 -12.10
CA PRO A 803 37.18 9.46 -13.18
C PRO A 803 36.03 8.49 -13.52
N SER A 804 35.87 8.22 -14.82
CA SER A 804 34.91 7.25 -15.33
C SER A 804 35.39 5.81 -15.10
N LYS A 805 34.48 4.87 -14.91
CA LYS A 805 34.80 3.42 -14.91
C LYS A 805 35.17 2.90 -16.29
N ASP A 806 34.77 3.62 -17.33
CA ASP A 806 35.05 3.29 -18.71
C ASP A 806 36.35 3.97 -19.17
N GLU A 807 37.47 3.49 -18.65
CA GLU A 807 38.80 4.05 -18.95
C GLU A 807 39.05 3.99 -20.47
N SER A 808 39.51 5.10 -21.07
CA SER A 808 39.92 5.30 -22.48
C SER A 808 38.86 5.51 -23.57
N LEU A 809 37.60 5.07 -23.41
CA LEU A 809 36.55 5.25 -24.44
C LEU A 809 35.43 6.23 -24.05
N GLY A 810 35.51 6.78 -22.84
CA GLY A 810 34.82 7.99 -22.41
C GLY A 810 33.35 7.90 -22.07
N VAL A 811 32.88 8.97 -21.43
CA VAL A 811 31.48 9.15 -21.07
C VAL A 811 30.72 9.65 -22.29
N ARG A 812 29.61 8.98 -22.62
CA ARG A 812 28.82 9.22 -23.83
C ARG A 812 27.40 9.67 -23.52
N SER A 813 26.86 9.27 -22.39
CA SER A 813 25.57 9.73 -21.89
C SER A 813 25.60 9.90 -20.37
N LEU A 814 24.85 10.88 -19.87
CA LEU A 814 24.68 11.22 -18.47
C LEU A 814 23.21 11.50 -18.21
N VAL A 815 22.66 10.96 -17.12
CA VAL A 815 21.32 11.28 -16.66
C VAL A 815 21.29 11.38 -15.13
N PHE A 816 20.73 12.46 -14.60
CA PHE A 816 20.44 12.62 -13.18
C PHE A 816 19.12 11.95 -12.81
N VAL A 817 19.17 11.06 -11.82
CA VAL A 817 17.99 10.47 -11.19
C VAL A 817 18.08 10.68 -9.68
N ASP A 818 17.31 11.63 -9.19
CA ASP A 818 17.30 12.06 -7.79
C ASP A 818 18.69 12.45 -7.29
N ASN A 819 19.43 11.52 -6.67
CA ASN A 819 20.77 11.76 -6.12
C ASN A 819 21.83 10.81 -6.69
N VAL A 820 21.47 10.12 -7.76
CA VAL A 820 22.34 9.20 -8.49
C VAL A 820 22.55 9.78 -9.87
N LEU A 821 23.80 9.80 -10.32
CA LEU A 821 24.14 10.09 -11.70
C LEU A 821 24.38 8.75 -12.42
N SER A 822 23.56 8.43 -13.40
CA SER A 822 23.80 7.28 -14.30
C SER A 822 24.70 7.70 -15.46
N ILE A 823 25.67 6.84 -15.76
CA ILE A 823 26.78 7.14 -16.67
C ILE A 823 26.89 6.01 -17.69
N GLY A 824 26.69 6.35 -18.96
CA GLY A 824 26.91 5.44 -20.09
C GLY A 824 28.28 5.66 -20.72
N GLY A 825 29.09 4.61 -20.77
CA GLY A 825 30.45 4.62 -21.27
C GLY A 825 30.65 4.09 -22.70
N GLY A 826 31.83 4.34 -23.26
CA GLY A 826 32.23 3.94 -24.61
C GLY A 826 32.55 2.45 -24.83
N LYS A 827 32.97 1.70 -23.79
CA LYS A 827 33.07 0.23 -23.79
C LYS A 827 31.72 -0.47 -23.60
N GLY A 828 30.67 0.29 -23.32
CA GLY A 828 29.34 -0.24 -23.05
C GLY A 828 29.05 -0.45 -21.57
N TYR A 829 29.77 0.25 -20.68
CA TYR A 829 29.52 0.17 -19.25
C TYR A 829 28.44 1.17 -18.83
N LEU A 830 27.41 0.67 -18.15
CA LEU A 830 26.43 1.51 -17.46
C LEU A 830 26.76 1.49 -15.97
N SER A 831 27.20 2.62 -15.44
CA SER A 831 27.62 2.78 -14.04
C SER A 831 26.77 3.83 -13.33
N PHE A 832 26.70 3.74 -12.00
CA PHE A 832 25.87 4.62 -11.18
C PHE A 832 26.71 5.25 -10.09
N TYR A 833 26.69 6.58 -10.01
CA TYR A 833 27.47 7.34 -9.05
C TYR A 833 26.55 7.99 -8.02
N ASP A 834 26.72 7.64 -6.75
CA ASP A 834 26.01 8.28 -5.64
C ASP A 834 26.67 9.62 -5.34
N ILE A 835 25.95 10.70 -5.60
CA ILE A 835 26.47 12.07 -5.42
C ILE A 835 26.67 12.36 -3.93
N ARG A 836 25.81 11.83 -3.05
CA ARG A 836 25.90 12.08 -1.60
C ARG A 836 27.00 11.26 -0.95
N ALA A 837 27.15 10.00 -1.37
CA ALA A 837 28.20 9.13 -0.85
C ALA A 837 29.56 9.35 -1.51
N GLY A 838 29.62 10.04 -2.65
CA GLY A 838 30.85 10.34 -3.38
C GLY A 838 31.55 9.10 -3.93
N ARG A 839 30.78 8.08 -4.34
CA ARG A 839 31.32 6.80 -4.83
C ARG A 839 30.40 6.12 -5.84
N PHE A 840 30.96 5.21 -6.61
CA PHE A 840 30.18 4.33 -7.48
C PHE A 840 29.39 3.29 -6.65
N MET A 841 28.20 2.94 -7.14
CA MET A 841 27.34 1.96 -6.50
C MET A 841 27.67 0.55 -7.02
N PRO A 842 27.76 -0.46 -6.13
CA PRO A 842 27.83 -1.84 -6.55
C PRO A 842 26.48 -2.28 -7.14
N VAL A 843 26.58 -3.05 -8.22
CA VAL A 843 25.49 -3.53 -9.06
C VAL A 843 25.18 -5.01 -8.78
N ASP A 844 26.17 -5.77 -8.29
CA ASP A 844 26.00 -7.15 -7.84
C ASP A 844 26.59 -7.38 -6.44
N ASP A 845 26.33 -8.56 -5.87
CA ASP A 845 26.82 -8.98 -4.55
C ASP A 845 28.34 -9.21 -4.52
N GLU A 846 28.98 -9.33 -5.70
CA GLU A 846 30.44 -9.46 -5.86
C GLU A 846 31.15 -8.08 -5.86
N GLY A 847 30.39 -6.98 -5.83
CA GLY A 847 30.91 -5.62 -5.77
C GLY A 847 31.26 -5.02 -7.12
N LYS A 848 30.80 -5.59 -8.24
CA LYS A 848 30.94 -4.99 -9.57
C LYS A 848 30.16 -3.69 -9.63
N GLU A 849 30.77 -2.61 -10.11
CA GLU A 849 30.17 -1.26 -10.07
C GLU A 849 29.51 -0.82 -11.38
N TYR A 850 29.33 -1.74 -12.34
CA TYR A 850 28.76 -1.44 -13.65
C TYR A 850 28.04 -2.64 -14.28
N PHE A 851 26.98 -2.36 -15.03
CA PHE A 851 26.41 -3.30 -16.00
C PHE A 851 27.19 -3.25 -17.32
N THR A 852 27.22 -4.37 -18.03
CA THR A 852 27.82 -4.47 -19.36
C THR A 852 26.70 -4.57 -20.38
N SER A 853 26.67 -3.69 -21.38
CA SER A 853 25.69 -3.75 -22.47
C SER A 853 25.88 -5.03 -23.31
N GLY A 854 24.82 -5.43 -24.01
CA GLY A 854 24.86 -6.60 -24.90
C GLY A 854 25.90 -6.45 -26.03
N ARG A 855 26.29 -7.59 -26.62
CA ARG A 855 27.26 -7.63 -27.74
C ARG A 855 26.77 -6.92 -29.01
N GLY A 856 25.51 -6.48 -29.04
CA GLY A 856 24.88 -5.84 -30.21
C GLY A 856 24.83 -6.77 -31.42
N TRP A 857 24.36 -6.23 -32.54
CA TRP A 857 24.45 -6.88 -33.85
C TRP A 857 25.32 -6.01 -34.74
N LEU A 858 26.31 -6.61 -35.40
CA LEU A 858 27.26 -5.92 -36.25
C LEU A 858 27.47 -6.76 -37.51
N ASP A 859 27.13 -6.19 -38.65
CA ASP A 859 27.29 -6.87 -39.93
C ASP A 859 28.77 -6.90 -40.35
N LYS A 860 29.34 -8.10 -40.46
CA LYS A 860 30.77 -8.32 -40.73
C LYS A 860 31.02 -8.62 -42.21
N ASN A 861 30.47 -7.81 -43.09
CA ASN A 861 30.69 -7.93 -44.53
C ASN A 861 32.15 -7.69 -44.91
N GLU A 862 32.50 -7.98 -46.16
CA GLU A 862 33.87 -7.88 -46.69
C GLU A 862 34.52 -6.50 -46.45
N ALA A 863 33.72 -5.42 -46.54
CA ALA A 863 34.14 -4.07 -46.19
C ALA A 863 34.44 -3.88 -44.69
N TYR A 864 33.68 -4.51 -43.79
CA TYR A 864 33.99 -4.50 -42.36
C TYR A 864 35.31 -5.24 -42.10
N LEU A 865 35.50 -6.41 -42.71
CA LEU A 865 36.71 -7.21 -42.55
C LEU A 865 37.96 -6.50 -43.12
N SER A 866 37.82 -5.73 -44.19
CA SER A 866 38.92 -4.94 -44.76
C SER A 866 39.29 -3.71 -43.91
N TYR A 867 38.32 -3.06 -43.26
CA TYR A 867 38.54 -1.85 -42.46
C TYR A 867 38.88 -2.12 -40.98
N PHE A 868 38.36 -3.19 -40.39
CA PHE A 868 38.46 -3.50 -38.95
C PHE A 868 39.30 -4.75 -38.66
N HIS A 869 40.12 -5.20 -39.61
CA HIS A 869 41.06 -6.30 -39.38
C HIS A 869 41.89 -6.01 -38.11
N ASP A 870 41.89 -6.97 -37.17
CA ASP A 870 42.60 -6.92 -35.88
C ASP A 870 42.17 -5.84 -34.85
N THR A 871 41.02 -5.18 -35.00
CA THR A 871 40.50 -4.21 -34.00
C THR A 871 39.23 -4.67 -33.30
N THR A 872 39.24 -4.65 -31.96
CA THR A 872 38.05 -4.95 -31.14
C THR A 872 37.12 -3.73 -31.12
N VAL A 873 35.95 -3.85 -31.73
CA VAL A 873 34.91 -2.81 -31.74
C VAL A 873 34.01 -2.98 -30.50
N HIS A 874 33.92 -1.94 -29.68
CA HIS A 874 33.03 -1.90 -28.52
C HIS A 874 31.72 -1.17 -28.85
N ASN A 875 30.62 -1.58 -28.22
CA ASN A 875 29.34 -0.87 -28.32
C ASN A 875 29.24 0.19 -27.23
N ALA A 876 29.29 1.46 -27.63
CA ALA A 876 29.11 2.58 -26.72
C ALA A 876 27.63 2.82 -26.40
N ILE A 877 27.36 3.33 -25.19
CA ILE A 877 26.02 3.76 -24.78
C ILE A 877 25.85 5.25 -25.10
N TYR A 878 25.27 5.56 -26.26
CA TYR A 878 25.04 6.94 -26.69
C TYR A 878 23.85 7.59 -25.98
N THR A 879 22.86 6.80 -25.55
CA THR A 879 21.69 7.30 -24.83
C THR A 879 21.23 6.30 -23.79
N HIS A 880 20.79 6.81 -22.64
CA HIS A 880 19.98 6.05 -21.72
C HIS A 880 18.93 6.98 -21.11
N SER A 881 17.76 6.46 -20.82
CA SER A 881 16.64 7.25 -20.29
C SER A 881 15.76 6.40 -19.37
N TYR A 882 15.14 7.07 -18.41
CA TYR A 882 14.26 6.46 -17.41
C TYR A 882 12.80 6.72 -17.78
N ASN A 883 11.94 5.73 -17.54
CA ASN A 883 10.49 5.97 -17.61
C ASN A 883 10.04 6.94 -16.50
N PRO A 884 8.83 7.52 -16.58
CA PRO A 884 8.37 8.51 -15.61
C PRO A 884 8.35 7.99 -14.15
N SER A 885 7.99 6.72 -13.93
CA SER A 885 8.06 6.06 -12.61
C SER A 885 9.47 5.69 -12.15
N LYS A 886 10.50 5.84 -12.99
CA LYS A 886 11.91 5.49 -12.75
C LYS A 886 12.12 4.02 -12.42
N THR A 887 11.25 3.14 -12.88
CA THR A 887 11.33 1.68 -12.66
C THR A 887 12.05 0.94 -13.79
N LYS A 888 12.14 1.54 -14.98
CA LYS A 888 12.77 0.97 -16.17
C LYS A 888 13.81 1.93 -16.73
N ILE A 889 14.87 1.35 -17.29
CA ILE A 889 15.91 2.08 -18.01
C ILE A 889 15.97 1.54 -19.43
N PHE A 890 15.85 2.43 -20.41
CA PHE A 890 16.19 2.13 -21.79
C PHE A 890 17.65 2.50 -22.02
N VAL A 891 18.40 1.62 -22.68
CA VAL A 891 19.82 1.82 -23.00
C VAL A 891 20.01 1.59 -24.50
N GLY A 892 20.39 2.64 -25.22
CA GLY A 892 20.61 2.64 -26.66
C GLY A 892 22.06 2.95 -27.00
N GLY A 893 22.57 2.29 -28.04
CA GLY A 893 23.98 2.41 -28.39
C GLY A 893 24.33 1.88 -29.76
N GLY A 894 25.64 1.77 -30.02
CA GLY A 894 26.19 1.24 -31.27
C GLY A 894 27.72 1.21 -31.27
N PRO A 895 28.35 0.68 -32.32
CA PRO A 895 29.79 0.52 -32.40
C PRO A 895 30.52 1.88 -32.36
N LEU A 896 31.49 2.01 -31.47
CA LEU A 896 32.39 3.15 -31.38
C LEU A 896 33.75 2.77 -31.97
N MET A 897 34.26 3.59 -32.88
CA MET A 897 35.62 3.43 -33.39
C MET A 897 36.61 3.78 -32.28
N ALA A 898 37.51 2.86 -31.95
CA ALA A 898 38.69 3.18 -31.16
C ALA A 898 39.61 4.06 -32.03
N GLU A 899 40.09 5.18 -31.50
CA GLU A 899 41.09 5.99 -32.20
C GLU A 899 42.29 5.11 -32.57
N GLN A 900 42.65 5.11 -33.87
CA GLN A 900 43.87 4.46 -34.32
C GLN A 900 45.04 4.99 -33.49
N LYS A 901 45.72 4.10 -32.76
CA LYS A 901 47.05 4.39 -32.21
C LYS A 901 47.87 5.04 -33.32
N LYS A 902 48.31 6.29 -33.14
CA LYS A 902 49.28 6.95 -34.03
C LYS A 902 50.42 5.95 -34.30
N ARG A 903 50.49 5.44 -35.54
CA ARG A 903 51.63 4.62 -35.97
C ARG A 903 52.90 5.50 -35.91
N PRO A 904 54.06 4.93 -35.57
CA PRO A 904 55.32 5.66 -35.58
C PRO A 904 55.59 6.26 -36.97
N PRO A 905 56.28 7.42 -37.04
CA PRO A 905 56.49 8.14 -38.28
C PRO A 905 57.48 7.37 -39.17
N GLY A 906 56.99 6.62 -40.14
CA GLY A 906 57.85 5.89 -41.07
C GLY A 906 57.11 4.78 -41.82
N GLY A 907 56.32 5.15 -42.83
CA GLY A 907 55.69 4.19 -43.73
C GLY A 907 54.88 4.89 -44.80
N SER A 908 55.41 4.94 -46.02
CA SER A 908 54.79 5.56 -47.20
C SER A 908 53.55 4.79 -47.67
N ASN A 909 52.42 5.49 -47.84
CA ASN A 909 51.18 4.97 -48.43
C ASN A 909 51.31 4.69 -49.93
N PRO A 910 50.64 3.66 -50.47
CA PRO A 910 49.89 3.81 -51.71
C PRO A 910 48.50 4.38 -51.38
N ARG A 911 48.11 5.50 -52.02
CA ARG A 911 46.70 5.97 -52.01
C ARG A 911 45.88 5.07 -52.95
N PRO A 912 44.68 4.63 -52.54
CA PRO A 912 43.56 4.57 -53.48
C PRO A 912 42.24 5.09 -52.84
N PRO A 913 41.12 5.18 -53.58
CA PRO A 913 40.54 6.43 -54.07
C PRO A 913 39.38 6.91 -53.18
N GLY A 914 38.97 8.16 -53.42
CA GLY A 914 37.95 8.86 -52.67
C GLY A 914 36.65 8.08 -52.52
N VAL A 915 36.36 7.69 -51.29
CA VAL A 915 35.00 7.46 -50.82
C VAL A 915 34.84 8.38 -49.63
N ASN A 916 33.96 9.37 -49.78
CA ASN A 916 33.53 10.25 -48.70
C ASN A 916 32.93 9.37 -47.61
N ILE A 917 33.68 9.19 -46.51
CA ILE A 917 33.13 8.64 -45.27
C ILE A 917 32.63 9.85 -44.48
N SER A 918 31.38 10.21 -44.75
CA SER A 918 30.56 11.05 -43.89
C SER A 918 29.71 10.13 -43.03
#